data_AF-A0A3E1J2D0-F1
#
_entry.id   AF-A0A3E1J2D0-F1
#
_cell.length_a   1.000
_cell.length_b   1.000
_cell.length_c   1.000
_cell.angle_alpha   90.00
_cell.angle_beta   90.00
_cell.angle_gamma   90.00
#
_symmetry.space_group_name_H-M   'P 1'
#
loop_
_entity.id
_entity.type
_entity.pdbx_description
1 polymer ?
#
loop_
_entity_poly.entity_id
_entity_poly.type
_entity_poly.pdbx_seq_one_letter_code
_entity_poly.pdbx_strand_id
1 'polypeptide(L)'
;MEQICRTSQSDQVQSPNHTQPSHTRSRVKLTSRIACYILCALLCSLLAFATCIGPIFRNQDPQFHLGTLADFSWINALIFVLAFAIYAAMLATLIYYGKCGAIPPQYGKFANWIRLHLIRLHLIRKGSKGEKYSKDSNKDSNKGEKASKKASKPNHILLLLSILKPRFSYGFRWFVTHATRNRRNLFLTFLLGWLWAPVTLLAAYGADICSQIREYSWAWNQVTGLKQPYIGFFSFVPMDIYPTAHYLWPAQPTYLTDQHNIVLTVIYGSVAAVSRYFTDSNDAGIVLLALAQCVFAAWCVAATAHRFLNRPWLAATSKQTSKQTLEHNLHTPLFARFAVLLMFLLNPLVVCSTIALTKSPLFAFAFLWWFGVNYELSRSYGTDEANAGKTASPTAPPTTSPKTRWHTVLELIISVCVMLIAAKYAWYILFAQCVLLVVFDRKRRRLWLSCILVPTLLIHGALVFLISSGAIINGDPIESRGIQLQQIARIAKLDPHSIPRSTKRLIAPIFNLDQTAEAYKPYDADPVKSSGLQSKKVSYRWRYVTRDDIARLNRAWWMMVKHSPLVALDALIAKTYGYFDIFDRPYVGPEYYIDTDNIHNSTWIKYWNPRWRTQFASAISSWSDIPVVSWPIHGNTFVVATLMLGVAEIVLKRWRTLVWHIPLALLVGVMVLAPANNFERHMLPVAFAFGFMLLTFWRDTVSQSRYNSKECED
;
A
#
# COMPACT_ATOMS: atom_id res chain seq x y z
N MET A 1 -50.46 19.01 57.96
CA MET A 1 -50.24 17.61 58.39
C MET A 1 -49.09 17.04 57.56
N GLU A 2 -47.82 17.35 57.82
CA GLU A 2 -47.02 17.28 59.08
C GLU A 2 -46.61 15.84 59.43
N GLN A 3 -45.43 15.55 60.00
CA GLN A 3 -44.15 16.29 60.17
C GLN A 3 -43.03 15.23 60.34
N ILE A 4 -41.87 15.33 59.67
CA ILE A 4 -40.56 15.80 60.19
C ILE A 4 -39.86 14.90 61.26
N CYS A 5 -38.54 14.68 61.10
CA CYS A 5 -37.55 14.14 62.08
C CYS A 5 -37.61 12.62 62.45
N ARG A 6 -36.61 11.95 63.10
CA ARG A 6 -35.11 11.99 63.27
C ARG A 6 -34.71 10.82 64.24
N THR A 7 -33.51 10.24 64.40
CA THR A 7 -32.18 10.13 63.71
C THR A 7 -31.45 8.85 64.23
N SER A 8 -30.19 8.58 63.83
CA SER A 8 -29.23 7.59 64.43
C SER A 8 -29.58 6.09 64.26
N GLN A 9 -28.68 5.20 63.80
CA GLN A 9 -27.50 4.58 64.46
C GLN A 9 -27.88 3.67 65.65
N SER A 10 -27.36 2.44 65.81
CA SER A 10 -26.19 1.79 65.16
C SER A 10 -26.29 0.24 65.05
N ASP A 11 -25.21 -0.36 64.50
CA ASP A 11 -24.68 -1.73 64.73
C ASP A 11 -25.07 -2.97 63.90
N GLN A 12 -24.02 -3.48 63.23
CA GLN A 12 -23.54 -4.87 63.19
C GLN A 12 -24.49 -6.01 62.78
N VAL A 13 -24.43 -6.38 61.50
CA VAL A 13 -24.36 -7.80 61.10
C VAL A 13 -23.18 -7.98 60.15
N GLN A 14 -22.17 -8.75 60.58
CA GLN A 14 -21.05 -9.13 59.73
C GLN A 14 -21.44 -10.28 58.79
N SER A 15 -20.92 -10.26 57.56
CA SER A 15 -20.90 -11.44 56.68
C SER A 15 -19.58 -11.46 55.89
N PRO A 16 -18.83 -12.58 55.87
CA PRO A 16 -17.42 -12.56 55.46
C PRO A 16 -17.17 -12.80 53.97
N ASN A 17 -16.05 -12.24 53.49
CA ASN A 17 -15.23 -12.66 52.35
C ASN A 17 -15.87 -12.83 50.95
N HIS A 18 -15.52 -11.92 50.03
CA HIS A 18 -15.09 -12.33 48.68
C HIS A 18 -14.05 -11.38 48.05
N THR A 19 -12.89 -11.25 48.70
CA THR A 19 -11.77 -10.36 48.33
C THR A 19 -10.89 -10.88 47.18
N GLN A 20 -11.47 -11.24 46.01
CA GLN A 20 -10.70 -11.59 44.80
C GLN A 20 -11.08 -10.91 43.45
N PRO A 21 -11.04 -9.55 43.32
CA PRO A 21 -10.99 -8.90 42.00
C PRO A 21 -9.58 -8.38 41.59
N SER A 22 -8.66 -8.23 42.55
CA SER A 22 -7.41 -7.47 42.39
C SER A 22 -6.34 -8.23 41.60
N HIS A 23 -5.96 -9.44 42.05
CA HIS A 23 -4.85 -10.22 41.48
C HIS A 23 -5.10 -10.65 40.03
N THR A 24 -6.34 -11.01 39.67
CA THR A 24 -6.70 -11.34 38.28
C THR A 24 -6.53 -10.13 37.37
N ARG A 25 -6.94 -8.94 37.84
CA ARG A 25 -6.84 -7.68 37.08
C ARG A 25 -5.41 -7.16 36.97
N SER A 26 -4.53 -7.42 37.95
CA SER A 26 -3.10 -7.11 37.84
C SER A 26 -2.38 -8.09 36.89
N ARG A 27 -2.65 -9.40 37.00
CA ARG A 27 -2.12 -10.41 36.06
C ARG A 27 -2.49 -10.10 34.61
N VAL A 28 -3.75 -9.76 34.30
CA VAL A 28 -4.19 -9.39 32.94
C VAL A 28 -3.54 -8.09 32.45
N LYS A 29 -3.29 -7.11 33.33
CA LYS A 29 -2.52 -5.90 32.98
C LYS A 29 -1.06 -6.24 32.64
N LEU A 30 -0.44 -7.14 33.41
CA LEU A 30 0.95 -7.57 33.21
C LEU A 30 1.13 -8.37 31.91
N THR A 31 0.31 -9.39 31.67
CA THR A 31 0.37 -10.18 30.42
C THR A 31 0.09 -9.31 29.20
N SER A 32 -0.85 -8.36 29.29
CA SER A 32 -1.08 -7.38 28.23
C SER A 32 0.13 -6.48 27.95
N ARG A 33 0.89 -6.06 28.99
CA ARG A 33 2.13 -5.29 28.81
C ARG A 33 3.22 -6.14 28.15
N ILE A 34 3.44 -7.37 28.65
CA ILE A 34 4.44 -8.30 28.11
C ILE A 34 4.16 -8.61 26.63
N ALA A 35 2.91 -8.92 26.27
CA ALA A 35 2.52 -9.18 24.89
C ALA A 35 2.76 -7.97 23.96
N CYS A 36 2.55 -6.74 24.44
CA CYS A 36 2.89 -5.52 23.70
C CYS A 36 4.41 -5.38 23.48
N TYR A 37 5.24 -5.63 24.49
CA TYR A 37 6.70 -5.57 24.33
C TYR A 37 7.22 -6.67 23.39
N ILE A 38 6.68 -7.89 23.46
CA ILE A 38 7.01 -8.98 22.53
C ILE A 38 6.63 -8.58 21.09
N LEU A 39 5.44 -8.01 20.87
CA LEU A 39 5.02 -7.54 19.54
C LEU A 39 5.94 -6.43 18.98
N CYS A 40 6.33 -5.46 19.81
CA CYS A 40 7.30 -4.44 19.43
C CYS A 40 8.65 -5.06 19.04
N ALA A 41 9.18 -5.97 19.88
CA ALA A 41 10.45 -6.65 19.60
C ALA A 41 10.39 -7.48 18.32
N LEU A 42 9.31 -8.24 18.10
CA LEU A 42 9.12 -9.04 16.88
C LEU A 42 9.06 -8.18 15.62
N LEU A 43 8.38 -7.02 15.63
CA LEU A 43 8.38 -6.11 14.49
C LEU A 43 9.78 -5.50 14.25
N CYS A 44 10.43 -5.00 15.30
CA CYS A 44 11.76 -4.42 15.17
C CYS A 44 12.79 -5.46 14.69
N SER A 45 12.70 -6.71 15.15
CA SER A 45 13.53 -7.82 14.68
C SER A 45 13.23 -8.21 13.23
N LEU A 46 11.96 -8.22 12.80
CA LEU A 46 11.60 -8.51 11.40
C LEU A 46 12.20 -7.48 10.43
N LEU A 47 12.03 -6.19 10.76
CA LEU A 47 12.55 -5.08 9.95
C LEU A 47 14.09 -5.05 9.98
N ALA A 48 14.69 -5.20 11.16
CA ALA A 48 16.15 -5.28 11.31
C ALA A 48 16.74 -6.48 10.60
N PHE A 49 16.07 -7.64 10.61
CA PHE A 49 16.48 -8.83 9.87
C PHE A 49 16.47 -8.55 8.36
N ALA A 50 15.38 -8.02 7.81
CA ALA A 50 15.29 -7.69 6.38
C ALA A 50 16.42 -6.74 5.92
N THR A 51 16.66 -5.65 6.65
CA THR A 51 17.78 -4.72 6.36
C THR A 51 19.17 -5.32 6.58
N CYS A 52 19.30 -6.26 7.52
CA CYS A 52 20.54 -6.99 7.82
C CYS A 52 20.93 -7.99 6.71
N ILE A 53 19.96 -8.74 6.19
CA ILE A 53 20.19 -9.69 5.08
C ILE A 53 20.22 -9.01 3.71
N GLY A 54 19.68 -7.79 3.60
CA GLY A 54 19.61 -7.02 2.35
C GLY A 54 20.91 -7.01 1.55
N PRO A 55 22.10 -6.74 2.13
CA PRO A 55 23.37 -6.82 1.41
C PRO A 55 23.67 -8.18 0.74
N ILE A 56 23.20 -9.29 1.33
CA ILE A 56 23.35 -10.66 0.77
C ILE A 56 22.37 -10.86 -0.40
N PHE A 57 21.11 -10.44 -0.23
CA PHE A 57 20.03 -10.72 -1.18
C PHE A 57 19.79 -9.63 -2.24
N ARG A 58 20.44 -8.46 -2.13
CA ARG A 58 20.46 -7.40 -3.16
C ARG A 58 21.56 -7.60 -4.19
N ASN A 59 22.76 -7.98 -3.75
CA ASN A 59 23.93 -8.19 -4.61
C ASN A 59 23.93 -9.59 -5.26
N GLN A 60 22.77 -10.02 -5.76
CA GLN A 60 22.60 -11.33 -6.39
C GLN A 60 22.94 -11.27 -7.88
N ASP A 61 23.92 -12.07 -8.30
CA ASP A 61 24.13 -12.36 -9.71
C ASP A 61 23.38 -13.65 -10.10
N PRO A 62 22.42 -13.60 -11.04
CA PRO A 62 21.65 -14.78 -11.45
C PRO A 62 22.46 -15.93 -12.05
N GLN A 63 23.70 -15.69 -12.48
CA GLN A 63 24.63 -16.67 -13.04
C GLN A 63 25.63 -17.16 -11.98
N PHE A 64 26.22 -16.25 -11.20
CA PHE A 64 27.34 -16.57 -10.31
C PHE A 64 26.99 -16.73 -8.82
N HIS A 65 26.06 -15.93 -8.27
CA HIS A 65 25.81 -15.94 -6.82
C HIS A 65 24.41 -15.49 -6.42
N LEU A 66 23.64 -16.41 -5.83
CA LEU A 66 22.22 -16.20 -5.51
C LEU A 66 21.95 -15.80 -4.05
N GLY A 67 22.99 -15.52 -3.24
CA GLY A 67 22.93 -15.04 -1.86
C GLY A 67 22.26 -16.00 -0.88
N THR A 68 23.00 -16.54 0.09
CA THR A 68 22.52 -17.52 1.07
C THR A 68 22.68 -17.01 2.51
N LEU A 69 21.83 -17.47 3.43
CA LEU A 69 22.03 -17.25 4.86
C LEU A 69 23.36 -17.83 5.39
N ALA A 70 24.05 -18.69 4.65
CA ALA A 70 25.42 -19.10 5.01
C ALA A 70 26.46 -17.96 4.83
N ASP A 71 26.16 -16.92 4.04
CA ASP A 71 27.03 -15.75 3.83
C ASP A 71 26.95 -14.73 5.00
N PHE A 72 26.33 -15.11 6.12
CA PHE A 72 26.03 -14.20 7.21
C PHE A 72 27.28 -13.81 8.01
N SER A 73 27.82 -12.64 7.71
CA SER A 73 29.02 -12.09 8.34
C SER A 73 28.74 -11.32 9.64
N TRP A 74 29.80 -11.03 10.41
CA TRP A 74 29.72 -10.13 11.57
C TRP A 74 29.25 -8.71 11.20
N ILE A 75 29.49 -8.25 9.97
CA ILE A 75 29.02 -6.95 9.48
C ILE A 75 27.48 -6.96 9.43
N ASN A 76 26.89 -8.06 8.98
CA ASN A 76 25.45 -8.24 8.95
C ASN A 76 24.89 -8.23 10.39
N ALA A 77 25.55 -8.90 11.34
CA ALA A 77 25.19 -8.83 12.76
C ALA A 77 25.22 -7.39 13.32
N LEU A 78 26.22 -6.58 12.94
CA LEU A 78 26.28 -5.16 13.32
C LEU A 78 25.13 -4.35 12.68
N ILE A 79 24.82 -4.58 11.41
CA ILE A 79 23.67 -3.96 10.72
C ILE A 79 22.36 -4.33 11.44
N PHE A 80 22.19 -5.59 11.86
CA PHE A 80 21.01 -6.02 12.63
C PHE A 80 20.86 -5.24 13.93
N VAL A 81 21.92 -5.16 14.74
CA VAL A 81 21.87 -4.44 16.04
C VAL A 81 21.58 -2.94 15.84
N LEU A 82 22.21 -2.31 14.85
CA LEU A 82 22.00 -0.91 14.53
C LEU A 82 20.58 -0.64 13.99
N ALA A 83 20.11 -1.44 13.04
CA ALA A 83 18.77 -1.33 12.48
C ALA A 83 17.69 -1.60 13.55
N PHE A 84 17.87 -2.60 14.40
CA PHE A 84 16.98 -2.89 15.52
C PHE A 84 16.89 -1.69 16.48
N ALA A 85 18.02 -1.09 16.86
CA ALA A 85 18.04 0.09 17.70
C ALA A 85 17.32 1.30 17.05
N ILE A 86 17.50 1.51 15.75
CA ILE A 86 16.82 2.58 15.00
C ILE A 86 15.31 2.33 14.93
N TYR A 87 14.86 1.14 14.52
CA TYR A 87 13.43 0.80 14.46
C TYR A 87 12.77 0.84 15.85
N ALA A 88 13.47 0.39 16.90
CA ALA A 88 12.99 0.45 18.27
C ALA A 88 12.86 1.90 18.76
N ALA A 89 13.83 2.77 18.49
CA ALA A 89 13.76 4.20 18.84
C ALA A 89 12.64 4.93 18.09
N MET A 90 12.45 4.64 16.80
CA MET A 90 11.34 5.15 15.99
C MET A 90 9.99 4.68 16.53
N LEU A 91 9.83 3.39 16.83
CA LEU A 91 8.59 2.83 17.37
C LEU A 91 8.28 3.36 18.78
N ALA A 92 9.28 3.47 19.65
CA ALA A 92 9.15 4.11 20.97
C ALA A 92 8.74 5.58 20.84
N THR A 93 9.27 6.30 19.85
CA THR A 93 8.89 7.69 19.56
C THR A 93 7.43 7.81 19.10
N LEU A 94 6.96 6.91 18.22
CA LEU A 94 5.56 6.85 17.82
C LEU A 94 4.64 6.57 19.02
N ILE A 95 5.00 5.61 19.88
CA ILE A 95 4.23 5.25 21.08
C ILE A 95 4.21 6.40 22.09
N TYR A 96 5.35 7.05 22.37
CA TYR A 96 5.43 8.20 23.26
C TYR A 96 4.60 9.38 22.74
N TYR A 97 4.77 9.72 21.46
CA TYR A 97 3.97 10.76 20.81
C TYR A 97 2.47 10.43 20.92
N GLY A 98 2.09 9.18 20.64
CA GLY A 98 0.71 8.71 20.72
C GLY A 98 0.06 8.81 22.10
N LYS A 99 0.85 8.76 23.19
CA LYS A 99 0.39 9.04 24.55
C LYS A 99 0.31 10.54 24.84
N CYS A 100 1.44 11.24 24.69
CA CYS A 100 1.64 12.58 25.28
C CYS A 100 1.39 13.73 24.30
N GLY A 101 1.23 13.46 23.00
CA GLY A 101 1.06 14.48 21.95
C GLY A 101 2.30 15.32 21.65
N ALA A 102 3.43 15.00 22.28
CA ALA A 102 4.72 15.68 22.18
C ALA A 102 5.84 14.72 21.78
N ILE A 103 6.93 15.27 21.23
CA ILE A 103 8.16 14.52 20.91
C ILE A 103 8.95 14.28 22.21
N PRO A 104 9.60 13.11 22.41
CA PRO A 104 10.39 12.85 23.62
C PRO A 104 11.41 13.96 23.94
N PRO A 105 11.50 14.45 25.20
CA PRO A 105 12.36 15.57 25.57
C PRO A 105 13.86 15.28 25.40
N GLN A 106 14.23 14.00 25.34
CA GLN A 106 15.58 13.54 25.04
C GLN A 106 16.08 14.06 23.67
N TYR A 107 15.21 14.13 22.65
CA TYR A 107 15.57 14.68 21.34
C TYR A 107 15.82 16.19 21.39
N GLY A 108 15.12 16.94 22.26
CA GLY A 108 15.41 18.35 22.51
C GLY A 108 16.79 18.56 23.14
N LYS A 109 17.15 17.72 24.11
CA LYS A 109 18.49 17.71 24.73
C LYS A 109 19.57 17.36 23.70
N PHE A 110 19.35 16.34 22.87
CA PHE A 110 20.28 15.90 21.82
C PHE A 110 20.44 16.95 20.70
N ALA A 111 19.37 17.57 20.23
CA ALA A 111 19.43 18.63 19.22
C ALA A 111 20.19 19.87 19.74
N ASN A 112 19.98 20.24 21.00
CA ASN A 112 20.76 21.31 21.65
C ASN A 112 22.25 20.92 21.81
N TRP A 113 22.55 19.67 22.15
CA TRP A 113 23.93 19.17 22.21
C TRP A 113 24.62 19.21 20.84
N ILE A 114 23.97 18.73 19.77
CA ILE A 114 24.48 18.86 18.39
C ILE A 114 24.71 20.32 18.04
N ARG A 115 23.76 21.21 18.34
CA ARG A 115 23.88 22.65 18.06
C ARG A 115 25.07 23.28 18.80
N LEU A 116 25.28 22.94 20.07
CA LEU A 116 26.46 23.34 20.85
C LEU A 116 27.76 22.78 20.24
N HIS A 117 27.76 21.53 19.78
CA HIS A 117 28.93 20.89 19.19
C HIS A 117 29.30 21.51 17.82
N LEU A 118 28.31 21.78 16.97
CA LEU A 118 28.49 22.51 15.70
C LEU A 118 28.96 23.96 15.92
N ILE A 119 28.46 24.63 16.96
CA ILE A 119 28.95 25.97 17.35
C ILE A 119 30.41 25.90 17.81
N ARG A 120 30.79 24.91 18.65
CA ARG A 120 32.20 24.69 19.05
C ARG A 120 33.10 24.43 17.83
N LEU A 121 32.70 23.53 16.93
CA LEU A 121 33.44 23.25 15.69
C LEU A 121 33.57 24.50 14.80
N HIS A 122 32.52 25.31 14.69
CA HIS A 122 32.57 26.56 13.94
C HIS A 122 33.50 27.61 14.59
N LEU A 123 33.50 27.70 15.93
CA LEU A 123 34.40 28.59 16.68
C LEU A 123 35.87 28.15 16.55
N ILE A 124 36.17 26.86 16.69
CA ILE A 124 37.52 26.29 16.47
C ILE A 124 37.99 26.59 15.03
N ARG A 125 37.13 26.37 14.04
CA ARG A 125 37.41 26.66 12.62
C ARG A 125 37.54 28.16 12.32
N LYS A 126 37.07 29.03 13.21
CA LYS A 126 37.26 30.49 13.15
C LYS A 126 38.54 30.94 13.85
N GLY A 127 38.88 30.35 15.01
CA GLY A 127 40.15 30.57 15.72
C GLY A 127 41.36 30.20 14.86
N SER A 128 41.32 29.01 14.24
CA SER A 128 42.35 28.54 13.28
C SER A 128 42.50 29.43 12.03
N LYS A 129 41.52 30.29 11.72
CA LYS A 129 41.65 31.35 10.70
C LYS A 129 42.11 32.71 11.25
N GLY A 130 42.01 32.95 12.55
CA GLY A 130 42.50 34.17 13.20
C GLY A 130 44.02 34.19 13.30
N GLU A 131 44.63 33.09 13.77
CA GLU A 131 46.09 33.00 13.95
C GLU A 131 46.85 33.15 12.62
N LYS A 132 46.26 32.69 11.51
CA LYS A 132 46.88 32.75 10.18
C LYS A 132 46.82 34.13 9.50
N TYR A 133 46.30 35.16 10.17
CA TYR A 133 46.26 36.55 9.69
C TYR A 133 47.06 37.53 10.56
N SER A 134 47.76 37.04 11.60
CA SER A 134 48.49 37.90 12.57
C SER A 134 50.00 37.96 12.35
N LYS A 135 50.51 37.61 11.15
CA LYS A 135 51.97 37.53 10.89
C LYS A 135 52.48 38.14 9.58
N ASP A 136 51.63 38.75 8.75
CA ASP A 136 52.02 39.43 7.51
C ASP A 136 51.24 40.73 7.30
N SER A 137 51.59 41.79 8.05
CA SER A 137 51.22 43.18 7.73
C SER A 137 52.03 44.20 8.56
N ASN A 138 53.35 44.30 8.33
CA ASN A 138 54.14 45.40 8.87
C ASN A 138 55.14 45.95 7.84
N LYS A 139 54.61 46.61 6.81
CA LYS A 139 55.36 47.51 5.92
C LYS A 139 54.45 48.50 5.18
N ASP A 140 55.08 49.56 4.69
CA ASP A 140 54.67 50.44 3.59
C ASP A 140 53.43 51.34 3.79
N SER A 141 53.60 52.26 4.75
CA SER A 141 53.43 53.72 4.63
C SER A 141 52.62 54.36 3.47
N ASN A 142 51.81 55.35 3.84
CA ASN A 142 51.46 56.57 3.07
C ASN A 142 50.90 56.45 1.63
N LYS A 143 49.57 56.62 1.52
CA LYS A 143 48.96 57.76 0.81
C LYS A 143 47.53 58.00 1.31
N GLY A 144 47.02 59.23 1.13
CA GLY A 144 45.79 59.70 1.76
C GLY A 144 44.55 59.72 0.84
N GLU A 145 43.72 60.74 1.07
CA GLU A 145 42.43 61.07 0.41
C GLU A 145 41.12 60.41 0.94
N LYS A 146 40.21 61.32 1.33
CA LYS A 146 38.75 61.29 1.12
C LYS A 146 37.97 60.09 1.68
N ALA A 147 37.57 60.23 2.95
CA ALA A 147 36.51 59.46 3.58
C ALA A 147 35.13 59.68 2.92
N SER A 148 34.81 58.93 1.87
CA SER A 148 33.44 58.89 1.32
C SER A 148 32.55 57.95 2.15
N LYS A 149 31.41 58.46 2.65
CA LYS A 149 30.40 57.65 3.33
C LYS A 149 29.64 56.77 2.31
N LYS A 150 30.27 55.68 1.89
CA LYS A 150 29.67 54.72 0.94
C LYS A 150 28.62 53.87 1.63
N ALA A 151 27.43 54.45 1.84
CA ALA A 151 26.28 53.76 2.40
C ALA A 151 26.00 52.46 1.61
N SER A 152 25.92 51.34 2.32
CA SER A 152 25.65 50.04 1.70
C SER A 152 24.23 50.04 1.13
N LYS A 153 24.11 50.07 -0.21
CA LYS A 153 22.80 49.93 -0.88
C LYS A 153 22.12 48.67 -0.36
N PRO A 154 20.85 48.74 0.09
CA PRO A 154 20.14 47.54 0.51
C PRO A 154 20.00 46.60 -0.69
N ASN A 155 20.41 45.35 -0.55
CA ASN A 155 20.34 44.36 -1.63
C ASN A 155 18.89 44.26 -2.13
N HIS A 156 18.62 44.77 -3.33
CA HIS A 156 17.26 44.78 -3.91
C HIS A 156 16.66 43.38 -4.01
N ILE A 157 17.50 42.33 -4.13
CA ILE A 157 17.11 40.92 -4.08
C ILE A 157 16.51 40.54 -2.70
N LEU A 158 17.09 41.00 -1.58
CA LEU A 158 16.54 40.75 -0.24
C LEU A 158 15.25 41.54 0.00
N LEU A 159 15.11 42.73 -0.58
CA LEU A 159 13.88 43.52 -0.53
C LEU A 159 12.76 42.90 -1.40
N LEU A 160 13.10 42.41 -2.60
CA LEU A 160 12.19 41.63 -3.44
C LEU A 160 11.76 40.35 -2.72
N LEU A 161 12.68 39.60 -2.11
CA LEU A 161 12.36 38.41 -1.33
C LEU A 161 11.48 38.73 -0.12
N SER A 162 11.69 39.85 0.59
CA SER A 162 10.85 40.24 1.73
C SER A 162 9.46 40.72 1.33
N ILE A 163 9.28 41.26 0.12
CA ILE A 163 7.97 41.65 -0.45
C ILE A 163 7.24 40.46 -1.11
N LEU A 164 7.98 39.54 -1.75
CA LEU A 164 7.44 38.33 -2.39
C LEU A 164 7.02 37.29 -1.35
N LYS A 165 7.81 37.06 -0.30
CA LYS A 165 7.54 36.06 0.75
C LYS A 165 6.14 36.16 1.39
N PRO A 166 5.63 37.33 1.83
CA PRO A 166 4.26 37.44 2.34
C PRO A 166 3.23 37.17 1.24
N ARG A 167 3.34 37.80 0.06
CA ARG A 167 2.40 37.62 -1.06
C ARG A 167 2.31 36.16 -1.52
N PHE A 168 3.45 35.49 -1.68
CA PHE A 168 3.54 34.06 -1.94
C PHE A 168 2.90 33.24 -0.82
N SER A 169 3.14 33.56 0.45
CA SER A 169 2.54 32.83 1.57
C SER A 169 1.01 32.98 1.63
N TYR A 170 0.45 34.14 1.25
CA TYR A 170 -1.00 34.35 1.13
C TYR A 170 -1.57 33.59 -0.07
N GLY A 171 -0.94 33.66 -1.25
CA GLY A 171 -1.34 32.90 -2.44
C GLY A 171 -1.31 31.39 -2.22
N PHE A 172 -0.26 30.88 -1.56
CA PHE A 172 -0.13 29.47 -1.18
C PHE A 172 -1.20 29.03 -0.18
N ARG A 173 -1.45 29.84 0.87
CA ARG A 173 -2.53 29.60 1.85
C ARG A 173 -3.90 29.54 1.17
N TRP A 174 -4.17 30.51 0.28
CA TRP A 174 -5.40 30.56 -0.51
C TRP A 174 -5.51 29.33 -1.42
N PHE A 175 -4.46 28.97 -2.18
CA PHE A 175 -4.47 27.83 -3.08
C PHE A 175 -4.76 26.52 -2.34
N VAL A 176 -4.00 26.20 -1.28
CA VAL A 176 -4.18 24.94 -0.53
C VAL A 176 -5.56 24.87 0.15
N THR A 177 -6.07 25.99 0.68
CA THR A 177 -7.42 26.01 1.29
C THR A 177 -8.54 25.96 0.25
N HIS A 178 -8.37 26.61 -0.91
CA HIS A 178 -9.34 26.59 -2.00
C HIS A 178 -9.40 25.22 -2.69
N ALA A 179 -8.27 24.67 -3.09
CA ALA A 179 -8.15 23.33 -3.70
C ALA A 179 -8.76 22.25 -2.79
N THR A 180 -8.47 22.31 -1.48
CA THR A 180 -9.00 21.33 -0.52
C THR A 180 -10.36 21.69 0.11
N ARG A 181 -11.08 22.71 -0.39
CA ARG A 181 -12.32 23.23 0.24
C ARG A 181 -13.49 22.25 0.24
N ASN A 182 -13.70 21.51 -0.84
CA ASN A 182 -14.82 20.58 -1.02
C ASN A 182 -14.46 19.46 -2.03
N ARG A 183 -15.33 18.45 -2.22
CA ARG A 183 -15.07 17.33 -3.15
C ARG A 183 -14.88 17.77 -4.61
N ARG A 184 -15.65 18.74 -5.11
CA ARG A 184 -15.53 19.26 -6.50
C ARG A 184 -14.19 19.96 -6.70
N ASN A 185 -13.76 20.80 -5.75
CA ASN A 185 -12.48 21.48 -5.81
C ASN A 185 -11.32 20.47 -5.79
N LEU A 186 -11.36 19.47 -4.89
CA LEU A 186 -10.36 18.40 -4.85
C LEU A 186 -10.31 17.62 -6.16
N PHE A 187 -11.47 17.22 -6.71
CA PHE A 187 -11.59 16.50 -7.97
C PHE A 187 -10.98 17.30 -9.14
N LEU A 188 -11.31 18.59 -9.25
CA LEU A 188 -10.75 19.47 -10.26
C LEU A 188 -9.24 19.67 -10.08
N THR A 189 -8.74 19.79 -8.84
CA THR A 189 -7.31 19.91 -8.58
C THR A 189 -6.54 18.65 -9.00
N PHE A 190 -7.03 17.45 -8.70
CA PHE A 190 -6.37 16.21 -9.13
C PHE A 190 -6.52 15.98 -10.64
N LEU A 191 -7.71 16.16 -11.20
CA LEU A 191 -7.96 15.95 -12.64
C LEU A 191 -7.13 16.91 -13.51
N LEU A 192 -7.09 18.21 -13.18
CA LEU A 192 -6.26 19.17 -13.92
C LEU A 192 -4.76 18.99 -13.63
N GLY A 193 -4.41 18.67 -12.38
CA GLY A 193 -3.01 18.45 -11.97
C GLY A 193 -2.39 17.18 -12.56
N TRP A 194 -3.19 16.20 -12.96
CA TRP A 194 -2.74 15.00 -13.67
C TRP A 194 -3.00 15.04 -15.18
N LEU A 195 -3.73 16.03 -15.72
CA LEU A 195 -4.15 16.05 -17.13
C LEU A 195 -2.97 15.90 -18.11
N TRP A 196 -1.79 16.39 -17.74
CA TRP A 196 -0.56 16.21 -18.52
C TRP A 196 -0.18 14.74 -18.74
N ALA A 197 -0.51 13.81 -17.84
CA ALA A 197 -0.15 12.40 -17.95
C ALA A 197 -0.89 11.72 -19.12
N PRO A 198 -2.23 11.66 -19.19
CA PRO A 198 -2.92 11.13 -20.37
C PRO A 198 -2.77 12.02 -21.61
N VAL A 199 -2.47 13.33 -21.50
CA VAL A 199 -2.20 14.15 -22.69
C VAL A 199 -0.81 13.88 -23.29
N THR A 200 0.24 13.73 -22.48
CA THR A 200 1.61 13.54 -23.00
C THR A 200 2.01 12.08 -23.17
N LEU A 201 1.44 11.16 -22.40
CA LEU A 201 1.74 9.72 -22.42
C LEU A 201 0.59 8.86 -22.95
N LEU A 202 -0.63 9.39 -23.11
CA LEU A 202 -1.86 8.66 -23.52
C LEU A 202 -2.29 7.52 -22.58
N ALA A 203 -1.48 6.46 -22.47
CA ALA A 203 -1.72 5.27 -21.66
C ALA A 203 -0.39 4.66 -21.17
N ALA A 204 -0.49 3.85 -20.11
CA ALA A 204 0.57 3.00 -19.58
C ALA A 204 0.04 1.57 -19.45
N TYR A 205 0.75 0.57 -19.97
CA TYR A 205 0.30 -0.84 -19.95
C TYR A 205 1.43 -1.83 -20.26
N GLY A 206 1.15 -3.11 -20.02
CA GLY A 206 2.00 -4.24 -20.39
C GLY A 206 1.18 -5.40 -20.96
N ALA A 207 1.78 -6.59 -21.05
CA ALA A 207 1.19 -7.75 -21.74
C ALA A 207 -0.18 -8.22 -21.20
N ASP A 208 -0.54 -7.86 -19.96
CA ASP A 208 -1.85 -8.14 -19.33
C ASP A 208 -3.01 -7.73 -20.25
N ILE A 209 -3.14 -6.44 -20.58
CA ILE A 209 -4.28 -5.94 -21.39
C ILE A 209 -4.24 -6.46 -22.83
N CYS A 210 -3.05 -6.61 -23.42
CA CYS A 210 -2.89 -7.13 -24.79
C CYS A 210 -3.43 -8.57 -24.91
N SER A 211 -3.21 -9.38 -23.86
CA SER A 211 -3.72 -10.75 -23.80
C SER A 211 -5.23 -10.79 -23.53
N GLN A 212 -5.75 -9.93 -22.64
CA GLN A 212 -7.19 -9.80 -22.39
C GLN A 212 -7.98 -9.33 -23.63
N ILE A 213 -7.41 -8.42 -24.44
CA ILE A 213 -8.00 -7.99 -25.71
C ILE A 213 -8.02 -9.14 -26.72
N ARG A 214 -6.94 -9.95 -26.79
CA ARG A 214 -6.87 -11.14 -27.66
C ARG A 214 -7.91 -12.20 -27.25
N GLU A 215 -8.04 -12.44 -25.95
CA GLU A 215 -8.99 -13.37 -25.32
C GLU A 215 -10.44 -13.03 -25.67
N TYR A 216 -10.88 -11.80 -25.38
CA TYR A 216 -12.20 -11.33 -25.77
C TYR A 216 -12.43 -11.41 -27.29
N SER A 217 -11.43 -11.07 -28.10
CA SER A 217 -11.58 -11.04 -29.56
C SER A 217 -11.92 -12.40 -30.15
N TRP A 218 -11.45 -13.49 -29.56
CA TRP A 218 -11.76 -14.84 -30.06
C TRP A 218 -13.02 -15.42 -29.44
N ALA A 219 -13.33 -15.11 -28.19
CA ALA A 219 -14.67 -15.38 -27.66
C ALA A 219 -15.74 -14.69 -28.51
N TRP A 220 -15.49 -13.46 -28.96
CA TRP A 220 -16.35 -12.75 -29.90
C TRP A 220 -16.41 -13.44 -31.27
N ASN A 221 -15.26 -13.82 -31.86
CA ASN A 221 -15.23 -14.57 -33.11
C ASN A 221 -16.00 -15.91 -33.05
N GLN A 222 -15.88 -16.63 -31.93
CA GLN A 222 -16.61 -17.87 -31.70
C GLN A 222 -18.13 -17.62 -31.67
N VAL A 223 -18.56 -16.55 -30.99
CA VAL A 223 -19.98 -16.13 -30.92
C VAL A 223 -20.51 -15.66 -32.28
N THR A 224 -19.68 -15.05 -33.14
CA THR A 224 -20.04 -14.69 -34.52
C THR A 224 -19.88 -15.85 -35.53
N GLY A 225 -19.60 -17.07 -35.06
CA GLY A 225 -19.61 -18.30 -35.88
C GLY A 225 -18.31 -18.61 -36.62
N LEU A 226 -17.22 -17.84 -36.39
CA LEU A 226 -15.92 -18.13 -36.97
C LEU A 226 -15.30 -19.36 -36.30
N LYS A 227 -15.16 -20.45 -37.07
CA LYS A 227 -14.49 -21.68 -36.61
C LYS A 227 -12.99 -21.44 -36.46
N GLN A 228 -12.51 -21.39 -35.22
CA GLN A 228 -11.09 -21.24 -34.89
C GLN A 228 -10.53 -22.58 -34.34
N PRO A 229 -9.24 -22.90 -34.56
CA PRO A 229 -8.65 -24.11 -33.99
C PRO A 229 -8.48 -23.96 -32.48
N TYR A 230 -9.02 -24.93 -31.72
CA TYR A 230 -8.98 -24.94 -30.25
C TYR A 230 -7.77 -25.70 -29.69
N ILE A 231 -7.27 -26.70 -30.44
CA ILE A 231 -6.02 -27.42 -30.21
C ILE A 231 -5.29 -27.49 -31.56
N GLY A 232 -3.96 -27.48 -31.56
CA GLY A 232 -3.13 -27.54 -32.76
C GLY A 232 -1.77 -28.19 -32.50
N PHE A 233 -1.18 -28.78 -33.55
CA PHE A 233 0.07 -29.54 -33.46
C PHE A 233 1.34 -28.66 -33.42
N PHE A 234 1.25 -27.41 -33.88
CA PHE A 234 2.37 -26.46 -33.89
C PHE A 234 2.43 -25.59 -32.63
N SER A 235 3.60 -24.98 -32.39
CA SER A 235 3.98 -24.37 -31.09
C SER A 235 3.02 -23.32 -30.52
N PHE A 236 2.17 -22.71 -31.35
CA PHE A 236 1.12 -21.77 -30.96
C PHE A 236 -0.23 -22.25 -31.48
N VAL A 237 -1.00 -22.91 -30.61
CA VAL A 237 -2.45 -22.94 -30.73
C VAL A 237 -2.97 -21.53 -30.44
N PRO A 238 -4.09 -21.06 -31.01
CA PRO A 238 -4.74 -19.86 -30.51
C PRO A 238 -4.93 -19.94 -28.99
N MET A 239 -5.68 -20.94 -28.51
CA MET A 239 -6.16 -21.08 -27.13
C MET A 239 -5.08 -20.89 -26.04
N ASP A 240 -3.83 -21.14 -26.38
CA ASP A 240 -2.64 -20.89 -25.57
C ASP A 240 -2.30 -19.37 -25.38
N ILE A 241 -3.30 -18.48 -25.31
CA ILE A 241 -3.14 -17.04 -24.96
C ILE A 241 -2.36 -16.89 -23.67
N TYR A 242 -2.71 -17.76 -22.72
CA TYR A 242 -2.06 -18.03 -21.45
C TYR A 242 -1.85 -19.54 -21.37
N PRO A 243 -0.78 -20.03 -20.74
CA PRO A 243 -0.53 -21.46 -20.55
C PRO A 243 -1.38 -22.05 -19.41
N THR A 244 -2.71 -21.84 -19.46
CA THR A 244 -3.66 -22.46 -18.54
C THR A 244 -3.73 -23.95 -18.82
N ALA A 245 -3.42 -24.79 -17.83
CA ALA A 245 -3.23 -26.22 -18.06
C ALA A 245 -4.45 -26.92 -18.67
N HIS A 246 -4.20 -27.81 -19.63
CA HIS A 246 -5.23 -28.41 -20.48
C HIS A 246 -6.25 -29.26 -19.69
N TYR A 247 -5.88 -29.79 -18.50
CA TYR A 247 -6.80 -30.50 -17.60
C TYR A 247 -7.89 -29.61 -16.96
N LEU A 248 -7.78 -28.29 -17.08
CA LEU A 248 -8.77 -27.32 -16.61
C LEU A 248 -9.83 -26.99 -17.67
N TRP A 249 -9.60 -27.39 -18.93
CA TRP A 249 -10.44 -26.96 -20.05
C TRP A 249 -11.80 -27.70 -20.04
N PRO A 250 -12.92 -27.01 -20.29
CA PRO A 250 -14.23 -27.63 -20.40
C PRO A 250 -14.37 -28.47 -21.67
N ALA A 251 -15.29 -29.44 -21.64
CA ALA A 251 -15.56 -30.34 -22.78
C ALA A 251 -16.20 -29.61 -23.98
N GLN A 252 -16.84 -28.46 -23.76
CA GLN A 252 -17.25 -27.55 -24.82
C GLN A 252 -16.22 -26.41 -24.93
N PRO A 253 -15.64 -26.14 -26.11
CA PRO A 253 -14.67 -25.06 -26.30
C PRO A 253 -15.17 -23.69 -25.84
N THR A 254 -14.36 -22.96 -25.06
CA THR A 254 -14.56 -21.54 -24.74
C THR A 254 -13.22 -20.82 -24.69
N TYR A 255 -13.15 -19.63 -25.29
CA TYR A 255 -11.95 -18.78 -25.25
C TYR A 255 -11.91 -17.85 -24.03
N LEU A 256 -12.95 -17.82 -23.19
CA LEU A 256 -12.98 -16.99 -21.99
C LEU A 256 -12.39 -17.71 -20.78
N THR A 257 -11.44 -17.07 -20.12
CA THR A 257 -10.81 -17.54 -18.88
C THR A 257 -11.04 -16.54 -17.76
N ASP A 258 -11.06 -17.02 -16.52
CA ASP A 258 -10.68 -16.22 -15.38
C ASP A 258 -9.20 -16.46 -15.11
N GLN A 259 -8.30 -16.14 -16.04
CA GLN A 259 -6.87 -16.01 -15.73
C GLN A 259 -6.61 -14.62 -15.14
N HIS A 260 -6.99 -13.58 -15.88
CA HIS A 260 -7.28 -12.25 -15.35
C HIS A 260 -8.74 -12.23 -14.85
N ASN A 261 -9.26 -11.12 -14.30
CA ASN A 261 -10.67 -11.08 -13.90
C ASN A 261 -11.54 -10.98 -15.17
N ILE A 262 -12.44 -11.94 -15.37
CA ILE A 262 -13.27 -12.01 -16.60
C ILE A 262 -14.04 -10.72 -16.90
N VAL A 263 -14.59 -10.03 -15.88
CA VAL A 263 -15.37 -8.81 -16.09
C VAL A 263 -14.48 -7.69 -16.62
N LEU A 264 -13.23 -7.62 -16.15
CA LEU A 264 -12.23 -6.69 -16.66
C LEU A 264 -11.77 -7.07 -18.08
N THR A 265 -11.60 -8.37 -18.38
CA THR A 265 -11.32 -8.87 -19.73
C THR A 265 -12.41 -8.45 -20.73
N VAL A 266 -13.69 -8.64 -20.37
CA VAL A 266 -14.83 -8.26 -21.23
C VAL A 266 -14.90 -6.75 -21.44
N ILE A 267 -14.68 -5.94 -20.40
CA ILE A 267 -14.67 -4.45 -20.52
C ILE A 267 -13.52 -3.97 -21.40
N TYR A 268 -12.29 -4.42 -21.15
CA TYR A 268 -11.12 -4.00 -21.94
C TYR A 268 -11.21 -4.49 -23.39
N GLY A 269 -11.62 -5.74 -23.60
CA GLY A 269 -11.76 -6.35 -24.91
C GLY A 269 -12.87 -5.72 -25.75
N SER A 270 -14.04 -5.43 -25.17
CA SER A 270 -15.15 -4.80 -25.90
C SER A 270 -14.84 -3.36 -26.30
N VAL A 271 -14.24 -2.54 -25.43
CA VAL A 271 -13.81 -1.17 -25.79
C VAL A 271 -12.73 -1.20 -26.87
N ALA A 272 -11.80 -2.16 -26.82
CA ALA A 272 -10.79 -2.36 -27.87
C ALA A 272 -11.36 -2.92 -29.19
N ALA A 273 -12.46 -3.68 -29.15
CA ALA A 273 -13.18 -4.13 -30.34
C ALA A 273 -13.96 -2.98 -31.00
N VAL A 274 -14.63 -2.13 -30.22
CA VAL A 274 -15.27 -0.89 -30.70
C VAL A 274 -14.22 0.06 -31.31
N SER A 275 -13.06 0.20 -30.67
CA SER A 275 -11.91 0.93 -31.23
C SER A 275 -11.53 0.41 -32.62
N ARG A 276 -11.29 -0.91 -32.76
CA ARG A 276 -10.94 -1.52 -34.06
C ARG A 276 -12.01 -1.30 -35.12
N TYR A 277 -13.29 -1.39 -34.77
CA TYR A 277 -14.38 -1.16 -35.72
C TYR A 277 -14.38 0.26 -36.32
N PHE A 278 -13.97 1.27 -35.55
CA PHE A 278 -13.92 2.66 -36.03
C PHE A 278 -12.55 3.11 -36.54
N THR A 279 -11.46 2.40 -36.22
CA THR A 279 -10.10 2.92 -36.45
C THR A 279 -9.04 1.88 -36.86
N ASP A 280 -9.42 0.63 -37.15
CA ASP A 280 -8.53 -0.50 -37.45
C ASP A 280 -7.45 -0.81 -36.37
N SER A 281 -7.59 -0.23 -35.17
CA SER A 281 -6.61 -0.33 -34.08
C SER A 281 -7.29 -0.44 -32.71
N ASN A 282 -6.62 -1.09 -31.76
CA ASN A 282 -7.01 -1.08 -30.35
C ASN A 282 -6.64 0.23 -29.63
N ASP A 283 -5.75 1.04 -30.20
CA ASP A 283 -5.07 2.13 -29.51
C ASP A 283 -6.04 3.19 -28.97
N ALA A 284 -7.03 3.65 -29.76
CA ALA A 284 -8.03 4.62 -29.30
C ALA A 284 -8.83 4.10 -28.08
N GLY A 285 -9.20 2.82 -28.08
CA GLY A 285 -9.86 2.16 -26.95
C GLY A 285 -8.96 2.06 -25.72
N ILE A 286 -7.68 1.76 -25.90
CA ILE A 286 -6.67 1.75 -24.83
C ILE A 286 -6.51 3.15 -24.21
N VAL A 287 -6.45 4.21 -25.03
CA VAL A 287 -6.38 5.59 -24.52
C VAL A 287 -7.68 6.01 -23.81
N LEU A 288 -8.85 5.62 -24.33
CA LEU A 288 -10.14 5.86 -23.68
C LEU A 288 -10.24 5.18 -22.30
N LEU A 289 -9.75 3.93 -22.18
CA LEU A 289 -9.67 3.21 -20.91
C LEU A 289 -8.72 3.92 -19.92
N ALA A 290 -7.56 4.39 -20.38
CA ALA A 290 -6.59 5.11 -19.54
C ALA A 290 -7.14 6.47 -19.05
N LEU A 291 -7.86 7.20 -19.93
CA LEU A 291 -8.58 8.42 -19.57
C LEU A 291 -9.68 8.14 -18.53
N ALA A 292 -10.48 7.08 -18.73
CA ALA A 292 -11.52 6.67 -17.77
C ALA A 292 -10.92 6.29 -16.41
N GLN A 293 -9.78 5.58 -16.38
CA GLN A 293 -9.07 5.27 -15.15
C GLN A 293 -8.54 6.53 -14.45
N CYS A 294 -8.02 7.51 -15.19
CA CYS A 294 -7.54 8.77 -14.62
C CYS A 294 -8.70 9.57 -13.97
N VAL A 295 -9.86 9.63 -14.62
CA VAL A 295 -11.08 10.25 -14.06
C VAL A 295 -11.57 9.50 -12.81
N PHE A 296 -11.57 8.16 -12.84
CA PHE A 296 -11.93 7.32 -11.70
C PHE A 296 -10.96 7.49 -10.51
N ALA A 297 -9.65 7.55 -10.77
CA ALA A 297 -8.63 7.83 -9.78
C ALA A 297 -8.86 9.21 -9.13
N ALA A 298 -9.13 10.24 -9.93
CA ALA A 298 -9.35 11.60 -9.45
C ALA A 298 -10.59 11.67 -8.55
N TRP A 299 -11.66 10.93 -8.90
CA TRP A 299 -12.84 10.76 -8.06
C TRP A 299 -12.52 10.06 -6.74
N CYS A 300 -11.83 8.92 -6.78
CA CYS A 300 -11.51 8.12 -5.59
C CYS A 300 -10.63 8.89 -4.59
N VAL A 301 -9.59 9.57 -5.08
CA VAL A 301 -8.72 10.40 -4.25
C VAL A 301 -9.47 11.63 -3.71
N ALA A 302 -10.26 12.33 -4.55
CA ALA A 302 -11.03 13.49 -4.09
C ALA A 302 -12.11 13.13 -3.06
N ALA A 303 -12.82 12.01 -3.25
CA ALA A 303 -13.81 11.51 -2.30
C ALA A 303 -13.16 11.16 -0.95
N THR A 304 -12.01 10.49 -0.97
CA THR A 304 -11.25 10.12 0.23
C THR A 304 -10.68 11.34 0.95
N ALA A 305 -9.96 12.19 0.22
CA ALA A 305 -9.39 13.42 0.76
C ALA A 305 -10.47 14.34 1.36
N HIS A 306 -11.64 14.47 0.72
CA HIS A 306 -12.73 15.26 1.27
C HIS A 306 -13.20 14.76 2.64
N ARG A 307 -13.27 13.44 2.83
CA ARG A 307 -13.66 12.83 4.11
C ARG A 307 -12.64 13.10 5.21
N PHE A 308 -11.36 12.84 4.98
CA PHE A 308 -10.31 13.05 5.99
C PHE A 308 -10.04 14.53 6.29
N LEU A 309 -10.00 15.38 5.25
CA LEU A 309 -9.64 16.80 5.39
C LEU A 309 -10.81 17.66 5.91
N ASN A 310 -12.05 17.39 5.48
CA ASN A 310 -13.18 18.31 5.73
C ASN A 310 -14.34 17.71 6.55
N ARG A 311 -14.39 16.37 6.75
CA ARG A 311 -15.38 15.68 7.61
C ARG A 311 -16.84 16.14 7.41
N PRO A 312 -17.40 16.12 6.17
CA PRO A 312 -18.69 16.73 5.81
C PRO A 312 -19.94 16.11 6.47
N TRP A 313 -19.80 15.04 7.24
CA TRP A 313 -20.88 14.53 8.10
C TRP A 313 -21.03 15.36 9.38
N LEU A 314 -19.92 15.73 10.04
CA LEU A 314 -19.92 16.45 11.32
C LEU A 314 -20.48 17.88 11.21
N ALA A 315 -20.26 18.55 10.08
CA ALA A 315 -20.77 19.90 9.84
C ALA A 315 -22.31 19.96 9.83
N ALA A 316 -22.99 18.89 9.41
CA ALA A 316 -24.46 18.85 9.39
C ALA A 316 -25.05 18.71 10.81
N THR A 317 -24.41 17.93 11.68
CA THR A 317 -24.78 17.81 13.10
C THR A 317 -24.48 19.06 13.94
N SER A 318 -23.68 20.00 13.44
CA SER A 318 -23.23 21.17 14.21
C SER A 318 -24.26 22.31 14.32
N LYS A 319 -25.46 22.18 13.75
CA LYS A 319 -26.49 23.24 13.78
C LYS A 319 -27.12 23.51 15.15
N GLN A 320 -26.85 22.70 16.18
CA GLN A 320 -27.53 22.78 17.49
C GLN A 320 -26.59 22.93 18.70
N THR A 321 -25.29 23.19 18.51
CA THR A 321 -24.31 23.33 19.62
C THR A 321 -23.39 24.54 19.39
N SER A 322 -22.90 25.15 20.47
CA SER A 322 -22.02 26.33 20.44
C SER A 322 -20.77 26.13 19.57
N LYS A 323 -20.59 27.02 18.59
CA LYS A 323 -19.60 26.91 17.51
C LYS A 323 -18.14 26.85 18.00
N GLN A 324 -17.75 27.82 18.83
CA GLN A 324 -16.34 28.17 19.06
C GLN A 324 -15.50 27.01 19.61
N THR A 325 -16.00 26.26 20.61
CA THR A 325 -15.24 25.18 21.26
C THR A 325 -15.11 23.92 20.40
N LEU A 326 -15.97 23.74 19.39
CA LEU A 326 -15.95 22.57 18.51
C LEU A 326 -15.12 22.83 17.23
N GLU A 327 -15.20 24.05 16.67
CA GLU A 327 -14.54 24.42 15.40
C GLU A 327 -13.00 24.26 15.45
N HIS A 328 -12.36 24.62 16.57
CA HIS A 328 -10.90 24.46 16.75
C HIS A 328 -10.45 22.98 16.73
N ASN A 329 -11.36 22.01 16.93
CA ASN A 329 -11.08 20.58 16.88
C ASN A 329 -11.43 19.95 15.51
N LEU A 330 -12.15 20.67 14.66
CA LEU A 330 -12.54 20.20 13.32
C LEU A 330 -11.53 20.54 12.23
N HIS A 331 -10.75 21.61 12.35
CA HIS A 331 -9.92 22.06 11.23
C HIS A 331 -8.66 21.20 11.01
N THR A 332 -8.52 20.61 9.82
CA THR A 332 -7.29 19.92 9.39
C THR A 332 -6.22 20.96 9.02
N PRO A 333 -4.99 20.88 9.57
CA PRO A 333 -3.98 21.94 9.43
C PRO A 333 -3.49 22.09 7.98
N LEU A 334 -2.97 23.28 7.67
CA LEU A 334 -2.56 23.62 6.29
C LEU A 334 -1.47 22.69 5.75
N PHE A 335 -0.47 22.33 6.58
CA PHE A 335 0.61 21.43 6.17
C PHE A 335 0.07 20.04 5.79
N ALA A 336 -0.93 19.52 6.51
CA ALA A 336 -1.58 18.25 6.22
C ALA A 336 -2.37 18.29 4.90
N ARG A 337 -3.09 19.39 4.66
CA ARG A 337 -3.79 19.63 3.37
C ARG A 337 -2.79 19.68 2.21
N PHE A 338 -1.66 20.38 2.40
CA PHE A 338 -0.60 20.46 1.40
C PHE A 338 0.11 19.12 1.19
N ALA A 339 0.42 18.36 2.25
CA ALA A 339 1.06 17.04 2.14
C ALA A 339 0.20 16.03 1.38
N VAL A 340 -1.13 16.05 1.56
CA VAL A 340 -2.05 15.23 0.75
C VAL A 340 -2.05 15.68 -0.72
N LEU A 341 -2.07 16.99 -1.01
CA LEU A 341 -1.93 17.47 -2.39
C LEU A 341 -0.58 17.05 -3.01
N LEU A 342 0.52 17.22 -2.28
CA LEU A 342 1.87 16.90 -2.72
C LEU A 342 2.03 15.41 -3.05
N MET A 343 1.58 14.53 -2.14
CA MET A 343 1.61 13.08 -2.30
C MET A 343 0.84 12.64 -3.54
N PHE A 344 -0.39 13.11 -3.72
CA PHE A 344 -1.22 12.66 -4.84
C PHE A 344 -0.88 13.34 -6.17
N LEU A 345 -0.40 14.58 -6.19
CA LEU A 345 -0.06 15.28 -7.43
C LEU A 345 1.33 14.94 -7.99
N LEU A 346 2.33 14.71 -7.12
CA LEU A 346 3.74 14.62 -7.55
C LEU A 346 4.42 13.26 -7.33
N ASN A 347 3.83 12.32 -6.57
CA ASN A 347 4.47 11.01 -6.37
C ASN A 347 4.33 10.13 -7.63
N PRO A 348 5.42 9.63 -8.24
CA PRO A 348 5.39 8.72 -9.38
C PRO A 348 4.47 7.50 -9.17
N LEU A 349 4.43 6.93 -7.95
CA LEU A 349 3.54 5.81 -7.61
C LEU A 349 2.06 6.12 -7.88
N VAL A 350 1.63 7.35 -7.60
CA VAL A 350 0.27 7.80 -7.85
C VAL A 350 0.11 8.18 -9.32
N VAL A 351 1.00 9.02 -9.82
CA VAL A 351 0.93 9.61 -11.18
C VAL A 351 0.90 8.53 -12.26
N CYS A 352 1.87 7.61 -12.26
CA CYS A 352 1.93 6.51 -13.23
C CYS A 352 0.69 5.61 -13.11
N SER A 353 0.20 5.37 -11.89
CA SER A 353 -1.01 4.58 -11.64
C SER A 353 -2.29 5.19 -12.23
N THR A 354 -2.37 6.52 -12.43
CA THR A 354 -3.58 7.16 -13.00
C THR A 354 -3.95 6.64 -14.39
N ILE A 355 -2.96 6.26 -15.20
CA ILE A 355 -3.11 5.79 -16.59
C ILE A 355 -2.64 4.34 -16.81
N ALA A 356 -2.22 3.63 -15.74
CA ALA A 356 -1.67 2.28 -15.82
C ALA A 356 -2.77 1.20 -15.85
N LEU A 357 -3.11 0.71 -17.04
CA LEU A 357 -4.16 -0.28 -17.28
C LEU A 357 -3.74 -1.69 -16.87
N THR A 358 -3.75 -1.92 -15.56
CA THR A 358 -3.59 -3.25 -14.94
C THR A 358 -4.52 -3.39 -13.72
N LYS A 359 -4.69 -4.63 -13.26
CA LYS A 359 -5.54 -4.98 -12.11
C LYS A 359 -5.23 -4.21 -10.81
N SER A 360 -3.97 -3.87 -10.54
CA SER A 360 -3.55 -3.36 -9.22
C SER A 360 -3.85 -1.87 -8.98
N PRO A 361 -3.58 -0.92 -9.92
CA PRO A 361 -3.99 0.47 -9.79
C PRO A 361 -5.50 0.66 -9.63
N LEU A 362 -6.32 -0.04 -10.43
CA LEU A 362 -7.78 0.01 -10.32
C LEU A 362 -8.25 -0.45 -8.92
N PHE A 363 -7.70 -1.56 -8.44
CA PHE A 363 -7.95 -2.04 -7.07
C PHE A 363 -7.47 -1.02 -6.01
N ALA A 364 -6.30 -0.40 -6.18
CA ALA A 364 -5.73 0.54 -5.21
C ALA A 364 -6.57 1.82 -5.06
N PHE A 365 -7.08 2.39 -6.17
CA PHE A 365 -7.98 3.54 -6.10
C PHE A 365 -9.35 3.17 -5.52
N ALA A 366 -9.92 2.01 -5.89
CA ALA A 366 -11.18 1.53 -5.30
C ALA A 366 -11.04 1.23 -3.80
N PHE A 367 -9.95 0.60 -3.38
CA PHE A 367 -9.59 0.36 -1.98
C PHE A 367 -9.42 1.67 -1.20
N LEU A 368 -8.77 2.69 -1.79
CA LEU A 368 -8.62 4.00 -1.16
C LEU A 368 -9.99 4.67 -0.92
N TRP A 369 -10.88 4.64 -1.91
CA TRP A 369 -12.24 5.16 -1.80
C TRP A 369 -13.05 4.44 -0.73
N TRP A 370 -12.98 3.10 -0.73
CA TRP A 370 -13.58 2.22 0.28
C TRP A 370 -13.04 2.50 1.69
N PHE A 371 -11.73 2.69 1.84
CA PHE A 371 -11.06 3.06 3.10
C PHE A 371 -11.53 4.43 3.60
N GLY A 372 -11.72 5.39 2.68
CA GLY A 372 -12.35 6.68 2.97
C GLY A 372 -13.79 6.53 3.50
N VAL A 373 -14.61 5.69 2.87
CA VAL A 373 -15.99 5.42 3.34
C VAL A 373 -15.99 4.76 4.73
N ASN A 374 -15.06 3.83 4.99
CA ASN A 374 -14.88 3.23 6.31
C ASN A 374 -14.43 4.26 7.37
N TYR A 375 -13.64 5.28 7.01
CA TYR A 375 -13.33 6.39 7.92
C TYR A 375 -14.56 7.23 8.30
N GLU A 376 -15.42 7.56 7.33
CA GLU A 376 -16.69 8.25 7.60
C GLU A 376 -17.56 7.43 8.56
N LEU A 377 -17.79 6.16 8.23
CA LEU A 377 -18.66 5.27 9.01
C LEU A 377 -18.09 5.01 10.42
N SER A 378 -16.80 4.71 10.57
CA SER A 378 -16.16 4.48 11.88
C SER A 378 -16.19 5.71 12.80
N ARG A 379 -16.24 6.93 12.23
CA ARG A 379 -16.31 8.17 13.00
C ARG A 379 -17.75 8.57 13.37
N SER A 380 -18.73 8.41 12.49
CA SER A 380 -20.14 8.72 12.80
C SER A 380 -20.67 7.96 14.03
N TYR A 381 -20.24 6.72 14.25
CA TYR A 381 -20.61 5.94 15.46
C TYR A 381 -20.35 6.72 16.78
N GLY A 382 -19.38 7.64 16.81
CA GLY A 382 -19.05 8.43 18.01
C GLY A 382 -20.00 9.59 18.29
N THR A 383 -20.65 10.17 17.27
CA THR A 383 -21.69 11.18 17.48
C THR A 383 -22.98 10.56 17.98
N ASP A 384 -23.26 9.32 17.58
CA ASP A 384 -24.52 8.64 17.87
C ASP A 384 -24.64 8.32 19.38
N GLU A 385 -23.55 7.87 20.02
CA GLU A 385 -23.50 7.64 21.47
C GLU A 385 -23.48 8.95 22.28
N ALA A 386 -22.75 9.96 21.82
CA ALA A 386 -22.69 11.27 22.48
C ALA A 386 -24.04 12.03 22.45
N ASN A 387 -24.87 11.78 21.44
CA ASN A 387 -26.22 12.33 21.35
C ASN A 387 -27.23 11.50 22.17
N ALA A 388 -27.14 10.17 22.13
CA ALA A 388 -28.01 9.28 22.93
C ALA A 388 -27.88 9.53 24.45
N GLY A 389 -26.68 9.85 24.93
CA GLY A 389 -26.45 10.26 26.33
C GLY A 389 -27.02 11.63 26.72
N LYS A 390 -27.52 12.42 25.76
CA LYS A 390 -28.11 13.76 25.99
C LYS A 390 -29.62 13.81 25.78
N THR A 391 -30.21 12.83 25.11
CA THR A 391 -31.67 12.71 24.93
C THR A 391 -32.35 11.90 26.04
N ALA A 392 -31.69 11.71 27.19
CA ALA A 392 -32.22 11.06 28.38
C ALA A 392 -33.22 11.96 29.15
N SER A 393 -34.25 12.47 28.46
CA SER A 393 -35.47 13.00 29.08
C SER A 393 -36.55 11.91 29.06
N PRO A 394 -37.27 11.61 30.16
CA PRO A 394 -38.24 10.51 30.21
C PRO A 394 -39.40 10.58 29.21
N THR A 395 -39.63 11.74 28.58
CA THR A 395 -40.81 12.03 27.74
C THR A 395 -40.49 12.25 26.26
N ALA A 396 -39.23 12.08 25.83
CA ALA A 396 -38.86 12.23 24.42
C ALA A 396 -39.15 10.92 23.63
N PRO A 397 -39.82 10.97 22.45
CA PRO A 397 -39.99 9.79 21.61
C PRO A 397 -38.63 9.27 21.11
N PRO A 398 -38.48 7.96 20.85
CA PRO A 398 -37.19 7.33 20.58
C PRO A 398 -36.52 7.92 19.33
N THR A 399 -35.54 8.80 19.54
CA THR A 399 -34.82 9.47 18.47
C THR A 399 -34.04 8.46 17.64
N THR A 400 -34.56 8.13 16.46
CA THR A 400 -33.92 7.18 15.53
C THR A 400 -32.46 7.54 15.30
N SER A 401 -31.57 6.55 15.41
CA SER A 401 -30.14 6.72 15.15
C SER A 401 -29.92 7.40 13.79
N PRO A 402 -29.01 8.38 13.69
CA PRO A 402 -28.89 9.22 12.50
C PRO A 402 -28.61 8.36 11.27
N LYS A 403 -29.59 8.29 10.37
CA LYS A 403 -29.58 7.38 9.23
C LYS A 403 -28.32 7.62 8.39
N THR A 404 -27.58 6.55 8.11
CA THR A 404 -26.40 6.60 7.23
C THR A 404 -26.82 7.16 5.87
N ARG A 405 -26.11 8.18 5.38
CA ARG A 405 -26.47 8.91 4.16
C ARG A 405 -26.48 7.96 2.96
N TRP A 406 -27.53 8.02 2.14
CA TRP A 406 -27.70 7.11 1.00
C TRP A 406 -26.51 7.13 0.03
N HIS A 407 -25.89 8.29 -0.23
CA HIS A 407 -24.66 8.32 -1.03
C HIS A 407 -23.52 7.52 -0.40
N THR A 408 -23.33 7.57 0.92
CA THR A 408 -22.28 6.79 1.61
C THR A 408 -22.54 5.28 1.51
N VAL A 409 -23.81 4.86 1.42
CA VAL A 409 -24.21 3.47 1.14
C VAL A 409 -23.87 3.07 -0.30
N LEU A 410 -24.23 3.90 -1.28
CA LEU A 410 -23.90 3.67 -2.70
C LEU A 410 -22.39 3.66 -2.95
N GLU A 411 -21.64 4.60 -2.38
CA GLU A 411 -20.18 4.66 -2.51
C GLU A 411 -19.50 3.44 -1.86
N LEU A 412 -20.07 2.86 -0.79
CA LEU A 412 -19.61 1.59 -0.22
C LEU A 412 -19.83 0.43 -1.21
N ILE A 413 -21.05 0.28 -1.74
CA ILE A 413 -21.39 -0.81 -2.66
C ILE A 413 -20.55 -0.74 -3.94
N ILE A 414 -20.44 0.44 -4.56
CA ILE A 414 -19.70 0.60 -5.82
C ILE A 414 -18.21 0.32 -5.61
N SER A 415 -17.61 0.83 -4.53
CA SER A 415 -16.18 0.57 -4.25
C SER A 415 -15.91 -0.91 -3.96
N VAL A 416 -16.80 -1.61 -3.25
CA VAL A 416 -16.75 -3.07 -3.08
C VAL A 416 -16.83 -3.81 -4.43
N CYS A 417 -17.78 -3.47 -5.30
CA CYS A 417 -17.91 -4.10 -6.62
C CYS A 417 -16.67 -3.90 -7.50
N VAL A 418 -16.12 -2.68 -7.54
CA VAL A 418 -14.89 -2.40 -8.33
C VAL A 418 -13.68 -3.13 -7.74
N MET A 419 -13.55 -3.23 -6.41
CA MET A 419 -12.47 -4.04 -5.80
C MET A 419 -12.55 -5.51 -6.21
N LEU A 420 -13.74 -6.11 -6.25
CA LEU A 420 -13.97 -7.51 -6.63
C LEU A 420 -13.69 -7.77 -8.12
N ILE A 421 -14.05 -6.82 -8.99
CA ILE A 421 -13.75 -6.86 -10.44
C ILE A 421 -12.25 -6.62 -10.70
N ALA A 422 -11.59 -5.79 -9.90
CA ALA A 422 -10.17 -5.48 -10.10
C ALA A 422 -9.25 -6.61 -9.61
N ALA A 423 -9.45 -7.15 -8.40
CA ALA A 423 -8.53 -8.12 -7.81
C ALA A 423 -9.23 -9.33 -7.20
N LYS A 424 -8.87 -10.53 -7.67
CA LYS A 424 -9.46 -11.80 -7.20
C LYS A 424 -9.30 -12.04 -5.70
N TYR A 425 -8.23 -11.53 -5.08
CA TYR A 425 -8.02 -11.67 -3.64
C TYR A 425 -8.88 -10.70 -2.79
N ALA A 426 -9.58 -9.75 -3.42
CA ALA A 426 -10.38 -8.75 -2.71
C ALA A 426 -11.46 -9.38 -1.83
N TRP A 427 -12.06 -10.50 -2.25
CA TRP A 427 -13.12 -11.16 -1.48
C TRP A 427 -12.64 -11.69 -0.13
N TYR A 428 -11.38 -12.15 -0.01
CA TYR A 428 -10.80 -12.54 1.28
C TYR A 428 -10.70 -11.35 2.24
N ILE A 429 -10.21 -10.21 1.75
CA ILE A 429 -10.06 -8.96 2.52
C ILE A 429 -11.44 -8.43 2.94
N LEU A 430 -12.39 -8.40 2.01
CA LEU A 430 -13.75 -7.92 2.23
C LEU A 430 -14.53 -8.83 3.18
N PHE A 431 -14.38 -10.16 3.08
CA PHE A 431 -15.00 -11.13 3.97
C PHE A 431 -14.44 -11.02 5.40
N ALA A 432 -13.12 -11.06 5.56
CA ALA A 432 -12.47 -10.92 6.87
C ALA A 432 -12.87 -9.59 7.55
N GLN A 433 -12.90 -8.49 6.78
CA GLN A 433 -13.35 -7.21 7.28
C GLN A 433 -14.84 -7.19 7.63
N CYS A 434 -15.71 -7.81 6.81
CA CYS A 434 -17.14 -7.88 7.08
C CYS A 434 -17.40 -8.62 8.41
N VAL A 435 -16.72 -9.75 8.64
CA VAL A 435 -16.79 -10.49 9.91
C VAL A 435 -16.39 -9.61 11.09
N LEU A 436 -15.26 -8.90 11.01
CA LEU A 436 -14.80 -8.00 12.07
C LEU A 436 -15.79 -6.86 12.34
N LEU A 437 -16.29 -6.20 11.30
CA LEU A 437 -17.29 -5.13 11.43
C LEU A 437 -18.63 -5.64 11.98
N VAL A 438 -19.06 -6.85 11.60
CA VAL A 438 -20.26 -7.51 12.16
C VAL A 438 -20.07 -7.90 13.63
N VAL A 439 -18.87 -8.31 14.05
CA VAL A 439 -18.57 -8.64 15.45
C VAL A 439 -18.53 -7.39 16.34
N PHE A 440 -17.79 -6.35 15.91
CA PHE A 440 -17.48 -5.18 16.73
C PHE A 440 -18.46 -4.00 16.57
N ASP A 441 -19.00 -3.74 15.37
CA ASP A 441 -20.00 -2.70 15.12
C ASP A 441 -21.41 -3.32 15.02
N ARG A 442 -21.86 -3.86 16.15
CA ARG A 442 -23.13 -4.60 16.24
C ARG A 442 -24.35 -3.79 15.81
N LYS A 443 -24.32 -2.46 16.00
CA LYS A 443 -25.41 -1.53 15.66
C LYS A 443 -25.66 -1.43 14.15
N ARG A 444 -24.63 -1.67 13.31
CA ARG A 444 -24.72 -1.53 11.85
C ARG A 444 -24.49 -2.82 11.07
N ARG A 445 -24.66 -3.99 11.71
CA ARG A 445 -24.60 -5.32 11.07
C ARG A 445 -25.34 -5.40 9.73
N ARG A 446 -26.57 -4.87 9.65
CA ARG A 446 -27.36 -4.86 8.40
C ARG A 446 -26.66 -4.09 7.27
N LEU A 447 -26.03 -2.94 7.55
CA LEU A 447 -25.24 -2.19 6.58
C LEU A 447 -24.06 -3.02 6.07
N TRP A 448 -23.29 -3.61 6.99
CA TRP A 448 -22.09 -4.38 6.64
C TRP A 448 -22.41 -5.66 5.86
N LEU A 449 -23.50 -6.35 6.19
CA LEU A 449 -23.98 -7.51 5.45
C LEU A 449 -24.50 -7.11 4.06
N SER A 450 -25.39 -6.12 3.96
CA SER A 450 -25.99 -5.71 2.69
C SER A 450 -25.03 -5.00 1.74
N CYS A 451 -23.98 -4.33 2.24
CA CYS A 451 -23.09 -3.51 1.41
C CYS A 451 -21.69 -4.11 1.18
N ILE A 452 -21.28 -5.12 1.96
CA ILE A 452 -20.02 -5.84 1.75
C ILE A 452 -20.31 -7.30 1.42
N LEU A 453 -21.00 -8.04 2.30
CA LEU A 453 -21.19 -9.48 2.11
C LEU A 453 -22.05 -9.81 0.89
N VAL A 454 -23.20 -9.16 0.71
CA VAL A 454 -24.11 -9.44 -0.41
C VAL A 454 -23.45 -9.19 -1.78
N PRO A 455 -22.83 -8.02 -2.07
CA PRO A 455 -22.09 -7.84 -3.33
C PRO A 455 -20.93 -8.84 -3.50
N THR A 456 -20.24 -9.20 -2.42
CA THR A 456 -19.15 -10.19 -2.46
C THR A 456 -19.66 -11.58 -2.84
N LEU A 457 -20.75 -12.05 -2.21
CA LEU A 457 -21.36 -13.34 -2.50
C LEU A 457 -21.99 -13.38 -3.91
N LEU A 458 -22.62 -12.29 -4.36
CA LEU A 458 -23.20 -12.22 -5.70
C LEU A 458 -22.12 -12.28 -6.80
N ILE A 459 -21.08 -11.46 -6.71
CA ILE A 459 -20.03 -11.42 -7.75
C ILE A 459 -19.17 -12.69 -7.72
N HIS A 460 -18.76 -13.16 -6.53
CA HIS A 460 -17.96 -14.38 -6.43
C HIS A 460 -18.78 -15.64 -6.76
N GLY A 461 -20.03 -15.71 -6.32
CA GLY A 461 -20.94 -16.82 -6.63
C GLY A 461 -21.28 -16.90 -8.12
N ALA A 462 -21.50 -15.77 -8.79
CA ALA A 462 -21.69 -15.73 -10.24
C ALA A 462 -20.44 -16.21 -11.00
N LEU A 463 -19.24 -15.82 -10.57
CA LEU A 463 -17.99 -16.30 -11.16
C LEU A 463 -17.81 -17.81 -10.97
N VAL A 464 -18.05 -18.33 -9.76
CA VAL A 464 -18.00 -19.78 -9.48
C VAL A 464 -19.04 -20.54 -10.31
N PHE A 465 -20.25 -20.00 -10.47
CA PHE A 465 -21.30 -20.58 -11.32
C PHE A 465 -20.85 -20.68 -12.79
N LEU A 466 -20.35 -19.58 -13.38
CA LEU A 466 -19.89 -19.53 -14.78
C LEU A 466 -18.67 -20.43 -15.05
N ILE A 467 -17.83 -20.66 -14.04
CA ILE A 467 -16.74 -21.65 -14.10
C ILE A 467 -17.32 -23.07 -14.03
N SER A 468 -18.27 -23.33 -13.11
CA SER A 468 -18.87 -24.65 -12.92
C SER A 468 -19.73 -25.12 -14.10
N SER A 469 -20.30 -24.19 -14.87
CA SER A 469 -21.05 -24.49 -16.10
C SER A 469 -20.16 -24.69 -17.32
N GLY A 470 -18.84 -24.49 -17.20
CA GLY A 470 -17.89 -24.55 -18.32
C GLY A 470 -17.94 -23.35 -19.28
N ALA A 471 -18.69 -22.29 -18.97
CA ALA A 471 -18.72 -21.08 -19.79
C ALA A 471 -17.38 -20.29 -19.73
N ILE A 472 -16.67 -20.39 -18.61
CA ILE A 472 -15.37 -19.76 -18.35
C ILE A 472 -14.39 -20.82 -17.84
N ILE A 473 -13.16 -20.83 -18.35
CA ILE A 473 -12.07 -21.66 -17.79
C ILE A 473 -11.53 -21.02 -16.51
N ASN A 474 -11.40 -21.80 -15.44
CA ASN A 474 -10.76 -21.32 -14.21
C ASN A 474 -9.28 -20.99 -14.46
N GLY A 475 -8.77 -19.92 -13.84
CA GLY A 475 -7.33 -19.60 -13.85
C GLY A 475 -6.50 -20.70 -13.19
N ASP A 476 -5.29 -20.90 -13.69
CA ASP A 476 -4.49 -22.06 -13.27
C ASP A 476 -4.09 -21.96 -11.78
N PRO A 477 -4.39 -22.98 -10.94
CA PRO A 477 -3.97 -23.01 -9.54
C PRO A 477 -2.47 -22.76 -9.31
N ILE A 478 -1.61 -23.01 -10.30
CA ILE A 478 -0.17 -22.76 -10.23
C ILE A 478 0.18 -21.27 -10.02
N GLU A 479 -0.67 -20.33 -10.47
CA GLU A 479 -0.50 -18.89 -10.27
C GLU A 479 -0.43 -18.50 -8.78
N SER A 480 -1.10 -19.27 -7.91
CA SER A 480 -1.09 -19.08 -6.46
C SER A 480 0.15 -19.63 -5.75
N ARG A 481 1.01 -20.38 -6.45
CA ARG A 481 2.05 -21.25 -5.85
C ARG A 481 3.41 -20.57 -5.71
N GLY A 482 3.46 -19.23 -5.80
CA GLY A 482 4.68 -18.45 -5.97
C GLY A 482 5.83 -18.70 -4.96
N ILE A 483 5.55 -19.16 -3.74
CA ILE A 483 6.59 -19.59 -2.77
C ILE A 483 7.12 -20.98 -3.14
N GLN A 484 6.23 -21.93 -3.41
CA GLN A 484 6.58 -23.30 -3.74
C GLN A 484 7.39 -23.36 -5.05
N LEU A 485 7.01 -22.55 -6.05
CA LEU A 485 7.75 -22.41 -7.31
C LEU A 485 9.18 -21.93 -7.09
N GLN A 486 9.38 -20.87 -6.31
CA GLN A 486 10.70 -20.34 -5.96
C GLN A 486 11.56 -21.39 -5.25
N GLN A 487 10.98 -22.13 -4.29
CA GLN A 487 11.68 -23.20 -3.58
C GLN A 487 12.05 -24.38 -4.50
N ILE A 488 11.12 -24.86 -5.33
CA ILE A 488 11.38 -25.93 -6.32
C ILE A 488 12.52 -25.52 -7.26
N ALA A 489 12.46 -24.31 -7.80
CA ALA A 489 13.42 -23.81 -8.78
C ALA A 489 14.81 -23.52 -8.18
N ARG A 490 14.89 -22.93 -6.97
CA ARG A 490 16.19 -22.70 -6.30
C ARG A 490 16.87 -24.01 -5.92
N ILE A 491 16.12 -24.99 -5.40
CA ILE A 491 16.65 -26.32 -5.08
C ILE A 491 17.10 -27.03 -6.36
N ALA A 492 16.31 -27.00 -7.43
CA ALA A 492 16.72 -27.57 -8.72
C ALA A 492 17.99 -26.92 -9.31
N LYS A 493 18.26 -25.64 -9.03
CA LYS A 493 19.45 -24.92 -9.50
C LYS A 493 20.69 -25.09 -8.62
N LEU A 494 20.55 -25.04 -7.29
CA LEU A 494 21.68 -25.04 -6.35
C LEU A 494 21.95 -26.39 -5.70
N ASP A 495 20.95 -27.26 -5.61
CA ASP A 495 21.04 -28.58 -4.98
C ASP A 495 20.18 -29.63 -5.73
N PRO A 496 20.50 -29.90 -7.02
CA PRO A 496 19.80 -30.92 -7.79
C PRO A 496 20.04 -32.35 -7.27
N HIS A 497 20.99 -32.55 -6.36
CA HIS A 497 21.42 -33.85 -5.87
C HIS A 497 20.65 -34.33 -4.63
N SER A 498 20.26 -33.44 -3.70
CA SER A 498 19.46 -33.84 -2.54
C SER A 498 18.02 -34.26 -2.90
N ILE A 499 17.50 -33.81 -4.05
CA ILE A 499 16.13 -34.14 -4.51
C ILE A 499 16.00 -35.67 -4.70
N PRO A 500 15.18 -36.37 -3.87
CA PRO A 500 15.09 -37.83 -3.92
C PRO A 500 14.59 -38.37 -5.26
N ARG A 501 15.05 -39.56 -5.66
CA ARG A 501 14.60 -40.24 -6.90
C ARG A 501 13.08 -40.42 -6.98
N SER A 502 12.42 -40.67 -5.85
CA SER A 502 10.95 -40.71 -5.72
C SER A 502 10.30 -39.36 -5.98
N THR A 503 10.86 -38.28 -5.43
CA THR A 503 10.44 -36.89 -5.66
C THR A 503 10.60 -36.48 -7.12
N LYS A 504 11.73 -36.84 -7.76
CA LYS A 504 11.95 -36.57 -9.19
C LYS A 504 10.86 -37.21 -10.07
N ARG A 505 10.45 -38.45 -9.80
CA ARG A 505 9.31 -39.11 -10.49
C ARG A 505 7.97 -38.37 -10.28
N LEU A 506 7.70 -37.90 -9.07
CA LEU A 506 6.43 -37.22 -8.74
C LEU A 506 6.32 -35.81 -9.34
N ILE A 507 7.45 -35.12 -9.54
CA ILE A 507 7.46 -33.75 -10.07
C ILE A 507 7.70 -33.69 -11.59
N ALA A 508 8.32 -34.72 -12.19
CA ALA A 508 8.55 -34.81 -13.64
C ALA A 508 7.32 -34.58 -14.55
N PRO A 509 6.09 -35.04 -14.25
CA PRO A 509 4.92 -34.72 -15.08
C PRO A 509 4.42 -33.28 -14.92
N ILE A 510 4.81 -32.59 -13.84
CA ILE A 510 4.41 -31.21 -13.54
C ILE A 510 5.44 -30.21 -14.09
N PHE A 511 6.74 -30.50 -13.89
CA PHE A 511 7.84 -29.60 -14.20
C PHE A 511 8.97 -30.30 -14.96
N ASN A 512 9.56 -29.59 -15.91
CA ASN A 512 10.90 -29.90 -16.40
C ASN A 512 11.92 -29.26 -15.45
N LEU A 513 12.49 -30.03 -14.51
CA LEU A 513 13.36 -29.51 -13.45
C LEU A 513 14.57 -28.73 -13.98
N ASP A 514 15.15 -29.13 -15.10
CA ASP A 514 16.35 -28.48 -15.65
C ASP A 514 16.00 -27.10 -16.22
N GLN A 515 14.86 -26.99 -16.93
CA GLN A 515 14.32 -25.71 -17.38
C GLN A 515 13.73 -24.87 -16.24
N THR A 516 13.28 -25.51 -15.15
CA THR A 516 12.82 -24.85 -13.92
C THR A 516 14.00 -24.21 -13.16
N ALA A 517 15.14 -24.90 -13.12
CA ALA A 517 16.39 -24.38 -12.59
C ALA A 517 16.90 -23.21 -13.44
N GLU A 518 16.94 -23.34 -14.76
CA GLU A 518 17.38 -22.25 -15.64
C GLU A 518 16.48 -21.01 -15.54
N ALA A 519 15.16 -21.21 -15.43
CA ALA A 519 14.19 -20.12 -15.28
C ALA A 519 14.24 -19.41 -13.90
N TYR A 520 15.01 -19.90 -12.92
CA TYR A 520 15.02 -19.34 -11.57
C TYR A 520 15.53 -17.89 -11.54
N LYS A 521 14.65 -16.96 -11.14
CA LYS A 521 14.98 -15.60 -10.71
C LYS A 521 14.56 -15.40 -9.24
N PRO A 522 15.45 -15.00 -8.32
CA PRO A 522 15.13 -14.90 -6.89
C PRO A 522 13.94 -13.99 -6.56
N TYR A 523 13.78 -12.92 -7.33
CA TYR A 523 12.79 -11.87 -7.13
C TYR A 523 11.47 -12.09 -7.91
N ASP A 524 11.38 -13.08 -8.80
CA ASP A 524 10.20 -13.26 -9.67
C ASP A 524 9.91 -14.73 -9.97
N ALA A 525 8.72 -15.21 -9.60
CA ALA A 525 8.25 -16.57 -9.90
C ALA A 525 7.61 -16.71 -11.29
N ASP A 526 7.33 -15.62 -12.00
CA ASP A 526 6.63 -15.67 -13.29
C ASP A 526 7.39 -16.44 -14.39
N PRO A 527 8.74 -16.42 -14.48
CA PRO A 527 9.48 -17.30 -15.40
C PRO A 527 9.32 -18.79 -15.09
N VAL A 528 9.11 -19.17 -13.83
CA VAL A 528 9.02 -20.59 -13.39
C VAL A 528 7.64 -21.19 -13.68
N LYS A 529 6.57 -20.41 -13.57
CA LYS A 529 5.21 -20.82 -14.03
C LYS A 529 5.05 -20.71 -15.55
N SER A 530 5.85 -19.86 -16.21
CA SER A 530 5.69 -19.55 -17.63
C SER A 530 6.01 -20.72 -18.55
N SER A 531 5.24 -20.83 -19.63
CA SER A 531 5.51 -21.68 -20.79
C SER A 531 6.55 -21.11 -21.74
N GLY A 532 6.91 -19.84 -21.58
CA GLY A 532 7.52 -19.03 -22.63
C GLY A 532 6.51 -18.60 -23.70
N LEU A 533 6.64 -17.35 -24.16
CA LEU A 533 6.17 -16.88 -25.47
C LEU A 533 7.25 -17.10 -26.56
N GLN A 534 8.27 -17.92 -26.25
CA GLN A 534 9.36 -18.29 -27.16
C GLN A 534 9.55 -19.81 -27.11
N SER A 535 9.69 -20.42 -28.28
CA SER A 535 9.33 -21.81 -28.59
C SER A 535 10.30 -22.91 -28.11
N LYS A 536 11.06 -22.70 -27.02
CA LYS A 536 12.16 -23.61 -26.63
C LYS A 536 12.29 -24.01 -25.16
N LYS A 537 11.69 -23.31 -24.19
CA LYS A 537 11.85 -23.63 -22.75
C LYS A 537 10.53 -23.51 -22.00
N VAL A 538 10.06 -24.64 -21.44
CA VAL A 538 8.73 -24.83 -20.85
C VAL A 538 8.92 -25.46 -19.46
N SER A 539 9.04 -24.61 -18.44
CA SER A 539 9.28 -25.04 -17.06
C SER A 539 8.11 -25.86 -16.52
N TYR A 540 6.92 -25.27 -16.46
CA TYR A 540 5.65 -25.92 -16.12
C TYR A 540 5.08 -26.68 -17.32
N ARG A 541 4.62 -27.93 -17.15
CA ARG A 541 4.13 -28.82 -18.22
C ARG A 541 2.62 -28.73 -18.47
N TRP A 542 2.05 -27.53 -18.42
CA TRP A 542 0.61 -27.21 -18.58
C TRP A 542 -0.14 -27.97 -19.69
N ARG A 543 0.47 -28.27 -20.84
CA ARG A 543 -0.17 -29.06 -21.93
C ARG A 543 -0.43 -30.54 -21.59
N TYR A 544 0.29 -31.12 -20.63
CA TYR A 544 0.28 -32.56 -20.34
C TYR A 544 0.04 -32.90 -18.86
N VAL A 545 0.18 -31.95 -17.96
CA VAL A 545 -0.02 -32.14 -16.52
C VAL A 545 -1.49 -32.46 -16.22
N THR A 546 -1.75 -33.44 -15.37
CA THR A 546 -3.11 -33.84 -14.98
C THR A 546 -3.50 -33.27 -13.61
N ARG A 547 -4.79 -33.35 -13.27
CA ARG A 547 -5.31 -33.02 -11.92
C ARG A 547 -4.61 -33.82 -10.83
N ASP A 548 -4.28 -35.09 -11.09
CA ASP A 548 -3.64 -35.99 -10.13
C ASP A 548 -2.14 -35.70 -9.96
N ASP A 549 -1.49 -35.16 -10.99
CA ASP A 549 -0.13 -34.61 -10.86
C ASP A 549 -0.11 -33.38 -9.96
N ILE A 550 -1.03 -32.43 -10.20
CA ILE A 550 -1.16 -31.22 -9.35
C ILE A 550 -1.51 -31.57 -7.90
N ALA A 551 -2.36 -32.59 -7.66
CA ALA A 551 -2.63 -33.09 -6.32
C ALA A 551 -1.36 -33.61 -5.59
N ARG A 552 -0.39 -34.16 -6.34
CA ARG A 552 0.89 -34.67 -5.83
C ARG A 552 1.95 -33.58 -5.62
N LEU A 553 1.77 -32.38 -6.17
CA LEU A 553 2.71 -31.25 -6.09
C LEU A 553 3.13 -30.91 -4.64
N ASN A 554 2.16 -30.79 -3.71
CA ASN A 554 2.45 -30.46 -2.31
C ASN A 554 3.37 -31.49 -1.65
N ARG A 555 3.18 -32.78 -1.95
CA ARG A 555 4.01 -33.88 -1.42
C ARG A 555 5.42 -33.82 -2.01
N ALA A 556 5.54 -33.59 -3.32
CA ALA A 556 6.83 -33.46 -3.98
C ALA A 556 7.62 -32.26 -3.43
N TRP A 557 7.01 -31.07 -3.41
CA TRP A 557 7.56 -29.84 -2.84
C TRP A 557 8.05 -30.04 -1.39
N TRP A 558 7.21 -30.60 -0.51
CA TRP A 558 7.58 -30.81 0.89
C TRP A 558 8.75 -31.78 1.05
N MET A 559 8.88 -32.78 0.18
CA MET A 559 10.06 -33.65 0.16
C MET A 559 11.32 -32.92 -0.33
N MET A 560 11.23 -31.99 -1.30
CA MET A 560 12.38 -31.14 -1.67
C MET A 560 12.82 -30.25 -0.51
N VAL A 561 11.88 -29.53 0.11
CA VAL A 561 12.13 -28.64 1.26
C VAL A 561 12.77 -29.40 2.43
N LYS A 562 12.35 -30.65 2.69
CA LYS A 562 12.95 -31.48 3.75
C LYS A 562 14.40 -31.94 3.47
N HIS A 563 14.79 -32.10 2.21
CA HIS A 563 16.15 -32.54 1.86
C HIS A 563 17.11 -31.36 1.61
N SER A 564 16.58 -30.18 1.28
CA SER A 564 17.37 -28.95 1.12
C SER A 564 16.77 -27.76 1.89
N PRO A 565 16.75 -27.82 3.24
CA PRO A 565 16.02 -26.84 4.07
C PRO A 565 16.63 -25.42 4.03
N LEU A 566 17.96 -25.30 3.92
CA LEU A 566 18.64 -24.01 3.79
C LEU A 566 18.30 -23.32 2.47
N VAL A 567 18.42 -24.04 1.34
CA VAL A 567 18.07 -23.51 0.01
C VAL A 567 16.58 -23.17 -0.08
N ALA A 568 15.71 -23.97 0.55
CA ALA A 568 14.30 -23.66 0.67
C ALA A 568 14.02 -22.37 1.48
N LEU A 569 14.78 -22.12 2.54
CA LEU A 569 14.67 -20.91 3.35
C LEU A 569 15.19 -19.68 2.59
N ASP A 570 16.35 -19.78 1.94
CA ASP A 570 16.90 -18.72 1.09
C ASP A 570 15.93 -18.33 -0.05
N ALA A 571 15.26 -19.31 -0.67
CA ALA A 571 14.27 -19.06 -1.71
C ALA A 571 13.02 -18.32 -1.19
N LEU A 572 12.55 -18.66 0.03
CA LEU A 572 11.45 -17.95 0.68
C LEU A 572 11.86 -16.51 1.02
N ILE A 573 13.08 -16.34 1.54
CA ILE A 573 13.61 -15.05 1.97
C ILE A 573 13.83 -14.13 0.77
N ALA A 574 14.53 -14.57 -0.27
CA ALA A 574 14.80 -13.78 -1.48
C ALA A 574 13.53 -13.26 -2.16
N LYS A 575 12.44 -14.02 -2.05
CA LYS A 575 11.12 -13.69 -2.58
C LYS A 575 10.37 -12.62 -1.76
N THR A 576 10.69 -12.42 -0.48
CA THR A 576 9.82 -11.68 0.45
C THR A 576 10.50 -10.55 1.23
N TYR A 577 11.83 -10.55 1.37
CA TYR A 577 12.53 -9.59 2.24
C TYR A 577 12.42 -8.12 1.80
N GLY A 578 12.36 -7.86 0.49
CA GLY A 578 12.40 -6.50 -0.07
C GLY A 578 11.19 -5.64 0.27
N TYR A 579 10.05 -6.29 0.56
CA TYR A 579 8.86 -5.63 1.12
C TYR A 579 9.06 -5.05 2.53
N PHE A 580 10.14 -5.42 3.23
CA PHE A 580 10.44 -5.04 4.61
C PHE A 580 11.80 -4.34 4.79
N ASP A 581 12.74 -4.50 3.85
CA ASP A 581 14.00 -3.75 3.82
C ASP A 581 13.80 -2.38 3.16
N ILE A 582 13.95 -1.31 3.94
CA ILE A 582 13.81 0.08 3.44
C ILE A 582 14.95 0.50 2.48
N PHE A 583 16.02 -0.29 2.39
CA PHE A 583 17.13 -0.05 1.47
C PHE A 583 17.06 -0.91 0.19
N ASP A 584 16.01 -1.73 0.02
CA ASP A 584 15.83 -2.51 -1.21
C ASP A 584 15.22 -1.66 -2.33
N ARG A 585 15.86 -1.66 -3.51
CA ARG A 585 15.30 -1.01 -4.70
C ARG A 585 14.12 -1.88 -5.17
N PRO A 586 12.94 -1.29 -5.48
CA PRO A 586 11.83 -2.06 -6.02
C PRO A 586 12.24 -2.81 -7.28
N TYR A 587 12.01 -4.13 -7.30
CA TYR A 587 12.32 -5.00 -8.45
C TYR A 587 11.66 -4.46 -9.73
N VAL A 588 10.44 -3.95 -9.60
CA VAL A 588 9.72 -3.27 -10.67
C VAL A 588 9.09 -1.98 -10.12
N GLY A 589 9.64 -0.85 -10.53
CA GLY A 589 9.24 0.50 -10.09
C GLY A 589 8.04 1.09 -10.85
N PRO A 590 7.65 2.35 -10.54
CA PRO A 590 6.52 3.04 -11.17
C PRO A 590 6.67 3.21 -12.70
N GLU A 591 7.91 3.28 -13.18
CA GLU A 591 8.28 3.49 -14.58
C GLU A 591 7.91 2.32 -15.51
N TYR A 592 7.74 1.10 -14.97
CA TYR A 592 7.68 -0.12 -15.77
C TYR A 592 6.54 -0.17 -16.81
N TYR A 593 5.37 0.40 -16.51
CA TYR A 593 4.26 0.45 -17.46
C TYR A 593 4.30 1.67 -18.39
N ILE A 594 5.25 2.59 -18.18
CA ILE A 594 5.42 3.78 -19.00
C ILE A 594 6.13 3.45 -20.31
N ASP A 595 7.12 2.55 -20.31
CA ASP A 595 7.97 2.27 -21.48
C ASP A 595 8.12 0.74 -21.63
N THR A 596 7.42 0.14 -22.60
CA THR A 596 7.41 -1.32 -22.83
C THR A 596 7.35 -1.68 -24.30
N ASP A 597 7.80 -2.89 -24.64
CA ASP A 597 7.70 -3.45 -26.00
C ASP A 597 6.26 -3.42 -26.55
N ASN A 598 5.24 -3.59 -25.70
CA ASN A 598 3.84 -3.54 -26.11
C ASN A 598 3.44 -2.12 -26.57
N ILE A 599 4.04 -1.10 -25.96
CA ILE A 599 3.85 0.31 -26.33
C ILE A 599 4.66 0.63 -27.60
N HIS A 600 5.91 0.18 -27.72
CA HIS A 600 6.71 0.36 -28.93
C HIS A 600 6.13 -0.37 -30.16
N ASN A 601 5.42 -1.48 -29.95
CA ASN A 601 4.74 -2.25 -31.01
C ASN A 601 3.27 -1.86 -31.26
N SER A 602 2.74 -0.86 -30.56
CA SER A 602 1.37 -0.32 -30.77
C SER A 602 1.15 0.24 -32.19
N THR A 603 -0.09 0.57 -32.58
CA THR A 603 -0.33 1.13 -33.92
C THR A 603 0.09 2.59 -34.00
N TRP A 604 -0.30 3.39 -33.01
CA TRP A 604 -0.19 4.85 -32.99
C TRP A 604 0.52 5.38 -31.74
N ILE A 605 0.29 4.77 -30.57
CA ILE A 605 0.78 5.28 -29.27
C ILE A 605 2.32 5.39 -29.25
N LYS A 606 3.03 4.52 -30.00
CA LYS A 606 4.49 4.56 -30.21
C LYS A 606 5.02 5.85 -30.84
N TYR A 607 4.20 6.55 -31.63
CA TYR A 607 4.58 7.80 -32.30
C TYR A 607 4.26 9.04 -31.44
N TRP A 608 3.45 8.89 -30.39
CA TRP A 608 3.07 10.00 -29.52
C TRP A 608 4.13 10.29 -28.47
N ASN A 609 4.87 11.38 -28.65
CA ASN A 609 5.90 11.88 -27.74
C ASN A 609 6.90 10.82 -27.21
N PRO A 610 7.43 9.89 -28.03
CA PRO A 610 8.24 8.77 -27.55
C PRO A 610 9.50 9.22 -26.78
N ARG A 611 10.15 10.31 -27.20
CA ARG A 611 11.31 10.87 -26.49
C ARG A 611 10.97 11.35 -25.07
N TRP A 612 9.77 11.88 -24.86
CA TRP A 612 9.32 12.30 -23.53
C TRP A 612 8.95 11.09 -22.66
N ARG A 613 8.29 10.08 -23.24
CA ARG A 613 7.97 8.82 -22.55
C ARG A 613 9.24 8.14 -21.99
N THR A 614 10.26 7.96 -22.84
CA THR A 614 11.53 7.32 -22.44
C THR A 614 12.30 8.18 -21.43
N GLN A 615 12.34 9.51 -21.62
CA GLN A 615 12.96 10.44 -20.67
C GLN A 615 12.26 10.44 -19.30
N PHE A 616 10.93 10.40 -19.27
CA PHE A 616 10.15 10.39 -18.02
C PHE A 616 10.33 9.07 -17.25
N ALA A 617 10.30 7.93 -17.95
CA ALA A 617 10.61 6.62 -17.36
C ALA A 617 12.04 6.57 -16.80
N SER A 618 13.02 7.04 -17.59
CA SER A 618 14.43 7.12 -17.19
C SER A 618 14.65 8.06 -16.00
N ALA A 619 13.94 9.18 -15.92
CA ALA A 619 14.02 10.12 -14.80
C ALA A 619 13.46 9.52 -13.50
N ILE A 620 12.39 8.72 -13.57
CA ILE A 620 11.86 7.98 -12.41
C ILE A 620 12.87 6.92 -11.94
N SER A 621 13.42 6.10 -12.85
CA SER A 621 14.47 5.13 -12.49
C SER A 621 15.68 5.84 -11.86
N SER A 622 16.15 6.93 -12.46
CA SER A 622 17.30 7.70 -11.98
C SER A 622 17.07 8.32 -10.59
N TRP A 623 15.84 8.70 -10.27
CA TRP A 623 15.47 9.13 -8.91
C TRP A 623 15.40 7.92 -7.96
N SER A 624 14.85 6.79 -8.39
CA SER A 624 14.76 5.54 -7.62
C SER A 624 16.14 5.08 -7.09
N ASP A 625 17.19 5.28 -7.88
CA ASP A 625 18.58 4.95 -7.54
C ASP A 625 19.26 5.88 -6.52
N ILE A 626 18.68 7.04 -6.17
CA ILE A 626 19.29 7.98 -5.20
C ILE A 626 18.98 7.54 -3.76
N PRO A 627 19.96 7.04 -2.96
CA PRO A 627 19.67 6.46 -1.65
C PRO A 627 19.03 7.46 -0.69
N VAL A 628 18.06 7.00 0.11
CA VAL A 628 17.28 7.78 1.10
C VAL A 628 16.35 8.84 0.49
N VAL A 629 16.76 9.52 -0.59
CA VAL A 629 15.95 10.52 -1.32
C VAL A 629 14.85 9.86 -2.15
N SER A 630 15.03 8.59 -2.53
CA SER A 630 14.06 7.77 -3.24
C SER A 630 12.97 7.14 -2.36
N TRP A 631 13.19 7.02 -1.04
CA TRP A 631 12.22 6.39 -0.11
C TRP A 631 10.76 6.87 -0.24
N PRO A 632 10.46 8.18 -0.45
CA PRO A 632 9.07 8.63 -0.64
C PRO A 632 8.39 8.13 -1.92
N ILE A 633 9.14 7.57 -2.88
CA ILE A 633 8.64 7.00 -4.14
C ILE A 633 8.73 5.47 -4.17
N HIS A 634 9.11 4.83 -3.05
CA HIS A 634 9.17 3.37 -2.88
C HIS A 634 8.08 2.85 -1.95
N GLY A 635 7.35 1.81 -2.37
CA GLY A 635 6.24 1.21 -1.65
C GLY A 635 6.65 0.54 -0.34
N ASN A 636 7.84 -0.07 -0.28
CA ASN A 636 8.36 -0.74 0.92
C ASN A 636 8.51 0.24 2.09
N THR A 637 8.89 1.50 1.84
CA THR A 637 8.88 2.58 2.84
C THR A 637 7.50 2.77 3.47
N PHE A 638 6.43 2.75 2.66
CA PHE A 638 5.05 2.87 3.15
C PHE A 638 4.58 1.62 3.89
N VAL A 639 5.06 0.42 3.51
CA VAL A 639 4.79 -0.86 4.20
C VAL A 639 5.41 -0.84 5.60
N VAL A 640 6.72 -0.57 5.68
CA VAL A 640 7.47 -0.46 6.95
C VAL A 640 6.80 0.56 7.88
N ALA A 641 6.52 1.77 7.39
CA ALA A 641 5.88 2.81 8.20
C ALA A 641 4.44 2.48 8.62
N THR A 642 3.67 1.77 7.77
CA THR A 642 2.32 1.28 8.10
C THR A 642 2.36 0.23 9.21
N LEU A 643 3.31 -0.70 9.18
CA LEU A 643 3.48 -1.73 10.21
C LEU A 643 3.87 -1.11 11.56
N MET A 644 4.79 -0.14 11.56
CA MET A 644 5.20 0.57 12.78
C MET A 644 4.05 1.38 13.41
N LEU A 645 3.27 2.10 12.60
CA LEU A 645 2.05 2.76 13.08
C LEU A 645 0.99 1.76 13.58
N GLY A 646 0.82 0.63 12.90
CA GLY A 646 -0.10 -0.44 13.30
C GLY A 646 0.23 -1.03 14.68
N VAL A 647 1.51 -1.34 14.94
CA VAL A 647 1.95 -1.80 16.25
C VAL A 647 1.85 -0.68 17.30
N ALA A 648 2.15 0.57 16.96
CA ALA A 648 1.93 1.69 17.87
C ALA A 648 0.45 1.84 18.28
N GLU A 649 -0.49 1.76 17.34
CA GLU A 649 -1.94 1.76 17.61
C GLU A 649 -2.39 0.59 18.51
N ILE A 650 -1.76 -0.59 18.38
CA ILE A 650 -1.99 -1.76 19.27
C ILE A 650 -1.51 -1.48 20.69
N VAL A 651 -0.29 -0.93 20.86
CA VAL A 651 0.25 -0.58 22.19
C VAL A 651 -0.58 0.55 22.84
N LEU A 652 -1.08 1.49 22.05
CA LEU A 652 -2.00 2.56 22.47
C LEU A 652 -3.45 2.08 22.66
N LYS A 653 -3.73 0.78 22.42
CA LYS A 653 -5.03 0.10 22.62
C LYS A 653 -6.18 0.75 21.86
N ARG A 654 -5.90 1.34 20.70
CA ARG A 654 -6.86 2.03 19.82
C ARG A 654 -7.64 1.05 18.96
N TRP A 655 -8.24 0.03 19.60
CA TRP A 655 -8.91 -1.11 18.94
C TRP A 655 -9.94 -0.69 17.88
N ARG A 656 -10.71 0.38 18.14
CA ARG A 656 -11.68 0.93 17.19
C ARG A 656 -11.05 1.51 15.92
N THR A 657 -9.83 2.04 16.00
CA THR A 657 -9.08 2.51 14.83
C THR A 657 -8.45 1.31 14.10
N LEU A 658 -7.93 0.33 14.83
CA LEU A 658 -7.38 -0.91 14.26
C LEU A 658 -8.41 -1.73 13.47
N VAL A 659 -9.65 -1.85 13.96
CA VAL A 659 -10.72 -2.64 13.31
C VAL A 659 -10.98 -2.26 11.84
N TRP A 660 -10.70 -1.02 11.42
CA TRP A 660 -10.81 -0.62 10.00
C TRP A 660 -9.46 -0.39 9.29
N HIS A 661 -8.33 -0.55 9.99
CA HIS A 661 -6.98 -0.60 9.39
C HIS A 661 -6.48 -2.03 9.13
N ILE A 662 -7.07 -3.07 9.74
CA ILE A 662 -6.76 -4.49 9.48
C ILE A 662 -6.65 -4.85 7.97
N PRO A 663 -7.46 -4.30 7.04
CA PRO A 663 -7.28 -4.55 5.61
C PRO A 663 -5.88 -4.22 5.06
N LEU A 664 -5.18 -3.25 5.64
CA LEU A 664 -3.79 -2.92 5.27
C LEU A 664 -2.82 -4.03 5.71
N ALA A 665 -3.04 -4.63 6.88
CA ALA A 665 -2.24 -5.77 7.34
C ALA A 665 -2.53 -7.04 6.51
N LEU A 666 -3.79 -7.24 6.10
CA LEU A 666 -4.14 -8.32 5.16
C LEU A 666 -3.49 -8.13 3.79
N LEU A 667 -3.36 -6.89 3.30
CA LEU A 667 -2.64 -6.59 2.06
C LEU A 667 -1.14 -6.93 2.14
N VAL A 668 -0.48 -6.67 3.27
CA VAL A 668 0.92 -7.11 3.48
C VAL A 668 1.01 -8.64 3.42
N GLY A 669 0.01 -9.36 3.94
CA GLY A 669 -0.09 -10.82 3.75
C GLY A 669 -0.24 -11.25 2.28
N VAL A 670 -1.06 -10.54 1.50
CA VAL A 670 -1.21 -10.78 0.04
C VAL A 670 0.10 -10.50 -0.72
N MET A 671 0.85 -9.47 -0.32
CA MET A 671 2.15 -9.15 -0.93
C MET A 671 3.20 -10.24 -0.69
N VAL A 672 3.27 -10.80 0.53
CA VAL A 672 4.17 -11.94 0.84
C VAL A 672 3.85 -13.18 0.00
N LEU A 673 2.59 -13.35 -0.40
CA LEU A 673 2.12 -14.44 -1.27
C LEU A 673 2.19 -14.11 -2.77
N ALA A 674 2.59 -12.89 -3.16
CA ALA A 674 2.64 -12.45 -4.55
C ALA A 674 3.69 -13.25 -5.37
N PRO A 675 3.61 -13.28 -6.72
CA PRO A 675 4.61 -13.95 -7.54
C PRO A 675 6.01 -13.33 -7.41
N ALA A 676 6.11 -12.00 -7.26
CA ALA A 676 7.38 -11.27 -7.23
C ALA A 676 7.66 -10.61 -5.87
N ASN A 677 8.94 -10.45 -5.53
CA ASN A 677 9.44 -9.61 -4.46
C ASN A 677 9.31 -8.12 -4.84
N ASN A 678 9.13 -7.25 -3.83
CA ASN A 678 9.25 -5.79 -3.91
C ASN A 678 8.74 -5.12 -5.22
N PHE A 679 7.56 -5.53 -5.72
CA PHE A 679 6.94 -4.98 -6.92
C PHE A 679 5.91 -3.92 -6.52
N GLU A 680 6.16 -2.66 -6.88
CA GLU A 680 5.35 -1.50 -6.50
C GLU A 680 3.85 -1.65 -6.68
N ARG A 681 3.42 -2.29 -7.78
CA ARG A 681 1.98 -2.48 -8.07
C ARG A 681 1.23 -3.21 -6.95
N HIS A 682 1.90 -4.02 -6.13
CA HIS A 682 1.30 -4.73 -5.00
C HIS A 682 1.20 -3.87 -3.73
N MET A 683 1.96 -2.76 -3.66
CA MET A 683 2.07 -1.87 -2.49
C MET A 683 1.21 -0.61 -2.60
N LEU A 684 0.76 -0.24 -3.81
CA LEU A 684 -0.06 0.95 -4.09
C LEU A 684 -1.21 1.22 -3.08
N PRO A 685 -2.04 0.25 -2.67
CA PRO A 685 -3.16 0.55 -1.76
C PRO A 685 -2.68 0.98 -0.36
N VAL A 686 -1.52 0.48 0.08
CA VAL A 686 -0.87 0.86 1.34
C VAL A 686 -0.27 2.26 1.22
N ALA A 687 0.49 2.52 0.15
CA ALA A 687 1.08 3.83 -0.12
C ALA A 687 0.03 4.94 -0.23
N PHE A 688 -1.09 4.68 -0.92
CA PHE A 688 -2.19 5.64 -1.07
C PHE A 688 -2.93 5.89 0.24
N ALA A 689 -3.13 4.87 1.07
CA ALA A 689 -3.82 5.00 2.36
C ALA A 689 -2.96 5.65 3.47
N PHE A 690 -1.63 5.49 3.41
CA PHE A 690 -0.69 5.88 4.47
C PHE A 690 -0.84 7.34 4.93
N GLY A 691 -0.97 8.30 3.99
CA GLY A 691 -1.15 9.70 4.33
C GLY A 691 -2.41 9.96 5.18
N PHE A 692 -3.48 9.19 4.97
CA PHE A 692 -4.72 9.28 5.74
C PHE A 692 -4.68 8.50 7.05
N MET A 693 -3.89 7.42 7.11
CA MET A 693 -3.56 6.71 8.35
C MET A 693 -2.75 7.60 9.31
N LEU A 694 -1.73 8.32 8.82
CA LEU A 694 -0.99 9.34 9.59
C LEU A 694 -1.91 10.44 10.14
N LEU A 695 -2.84 10.96 9.32
CA LEU A 695 -3.81 11.97 9.76
C LEU A 695 -4.80 11.43 10.79
N THR A 696 -5.07 10.13 10.80
CA THR A 696 -5.86 9.47 11.84
C THR A 696 -5.07 9.36 13.13
N PHE A 697 -3.85 8.82 13.07
CA PHE A 697 -2.95 8.67 14.21
C PHE A 697 -2.70 10.01 14.94
N TRP A 698 -2.42 11.08 14.17
CA TRP A 698 -2.27 12.44 14.68
C TRP A 698 -3.54 12.95 15.36
N ARG A 699 -4.71 12.78 14.71
CA ARG A 699 -6.00 13.27 15.20
C ARG A 699 -6.46 12.56 16.47
N ASP A 700 -6.24 11.26 16.59
CA ASP A 700 -6.57 10.50 17.79
C ASP A 700 -5.62 10.85 18.94
N THR A 701 -4.34 11.05 18.65
CA THR A 701 -3.34 11.53 19.63
C THR A 701 -3.70 12.90 20.20
N VAL A 702 -4.00 13.90 19.35
CA VAL A 702 -4.44 15.25 19.78
C VAL A 702 -5.78 15.21 20.53
N SER A 703 -6.58 14.15 20.37
CA SER A 703 -7.81 13.94 21.12
C SER A 703 -7.56 13.29 22.49
N GLN A 704 -6.61 12.34 22.60
CA GLN A 704 -6.29 11.63 23.84
C GLN A 704 -5.41 12.42 24.81
N SER A 705 -4.41 13.18 24.33
CA SER A 705 -3.45 13.87 25.21
C SER A 705 -4.11 14.93 26.12
N ARG A 706 -5.31 15.41 25.78
CA ARG A 706 -6.11 16.32 26.61
C ARG A 706 -6.80 15.65 27.80
N TYR A 707 -6.89 14.32 27.82
CA TYR A 707 -7.51 13.55 28.91
C TYR A 707 -6.45 12.84 29.79
N ASN A 708 -5.31 12.46 29.23
CA ASN A 708 -4.28 11.65 29.91
C ASN A 708 -3.04 12.47 30.36
N SER A 709 -3.18 13.76 30.66
CA SER A 709 -2.04 14.64 31.00
C SER A 709 -1.19 14.17 32.20
N LYS A 710 -1.72 13.30 33.07
CA LYS A 710 -1.01 12.72 34.22
C LYS A 710 -0.17 11.46 33.92
N GLU A 711 -0.29 10.84 32.74
CA GLU A 711 0.49 9.63 32.36
C GLU A 711 1.81 9.97 31.63
N CYS A 712 2.30 11.21 31.74
CA CYS A 712 3.45 11.73 30.99
C CYS A 712 4.52 12.39 31.88
N GLU A 713 4.41 12.25 33.20
CA GLU A 713 5.41 12.68 34.19
C GLU A 713 6.26 11.48 34.71
N ASP A 714 5.84 10.25 34.39
CA ASP A 714 6.54 8.96 34.58
C ASP A 714 7.14 8.43 33.23
#